data_AF-A0A8J7L7B1-F1
#
_entry.id   AF-A0A8J7L7B1-F1
#
_cell.length_a   1.000
_cell.length_b   1.000
_cell.length_c   1.000
_cell.angle_alpha   90.00
_cell.angle_beta   90.00
_cell.angle_gamma   90.00
#
_symmetry.space_group_name_H-M   'P 1'
#
loop_
_entity.id
_entity.type
_entity.pdbx_description
1 polymer ?
#
loop_
_entity_poly.entity_id
_entity_poly.type
_entity_poly.pdbx_seq_one_letter_code
_entity_poly.pdbx_strand_id
1 'polypeptide(L)'
;MTQQHPPEDFSVNNNRSLQQLAWAIEASVGQFKLILARCNYASLRDRLIDQLREICSVEIQVLYLRQSQRTLYTAIREEFGDNLQALMVVGLDSLQDLPQMLTSANQVREEFRKSFAFPLVLWINAEVHQQLMQLAPDLESWATTKNFAIANSELIDLLQQTAAQLFDNYLSLSLEICIEIKSAWQDLQYYKQDLTPQLKANCDFLLGLVESINRNLDAAIEYYQQSLLFWQENHNLERQGKILTQITICHYEKEKNRPHNLPQTRSLVRDFQSSGLLINNFLQRALDAFTAAQRPDLIADSIDKFGVILRYLQAWEQFKTLAEQALIFHESENNTIKIAQDYGFLAEVALAQKNWQQSQELAQKALDILSTNHQFAQAEIDQLQKILLIIAQAQQHLKQYQSAIDNLTAAREIGITKNDPQIYIHILRILQKLFYQQQQYLSAFDAKLERRSVEQQFGLRAFIGAGRLQATKRLETPNFTPKRIDNQGSVAPEIAASGRQLDVDRLIERIGRNDRKLIVIHGQSGVGKSSLVNAGLVPALRKQAIGIQDNLPVVMRVYTNWMEELGRLLGVSGEAVLRLTSATLSTRRSVTEEQGGEGVLPSEAQGSRVFDTQPRVFDTRSPVSDTQPRVFDTHAPVSDTQPRVFDTRSPVSDTQP
;
A
#
# COMPACT_ATOMS: atom_id res chain seq x y z
N MET A 1 -35.21 -5.80 22.51
CA MET A 1 -35.94 -4.58 22.87
C MET A 1 -34.98 -3.66 23.60
N THR A 2 -34.32 -2.79 22.86
CA THR A 2 -33.31 -1.85 23.37
C THR A 2 -34.00 -0.54 23.73
N GLN A 3 -33.83 -0.10 24.97
CA GLN A 3 -34.46 1.10 25.52
C GLN A 3 -33.96 2.34 24.77
N GLN A 4 -34.91 3.17 24.34
CA GLN A 4 -34.67 4.54 23.89
C GLN A 4 -34.21 5.35 25.11
N HIS A 5 -32.92 5.64 25.21
CA HIS A 5 -32.44 6.63 26.18
C HIS A 5 -32.56 8.03 25.57
N PRO A 6 -33.14 9.01 26.28
CA PRO A 6 -33.26 10.37 25.81
C PRO A 6 -31.88 11.04 25.66
N PRO A 7 -31.77 12.09 24.82
CA PRO A 7 -30.50 12.73 24.42
C PRO A 7 -29.76 13.51 25.54
N GLU A 8 -30.28 13.55 26.77
CA GLU A 8 -29.76 14.44 27.83
C GLU A 8 -28.69 13.83 28.76
N ASP A 9 -28.25 12.57 28.59
CA ASP A 9 -27.38 11.92 29.60
C ASP A 9 -26.12 11.21 29.05
N PHE A 10 -25.63 11.58 27.85
CA PHE A 10 -24.43 10.97 27.26
C PHE A 10 -23.18 11.12 28.16
N SER A 11 -22.95 12.32 28.70
CA SER A 11 -21.81 12.60 29.59
C SER A 11 -21.90 11.81 30.90
N VAL A 12 -23.08 11.74 31.52
CA VAL A 12 -23.30 10.99 32.76
C VAL A 12 -23.14 9.49 32.54
N ASN A 13 -23.68 8.97 31.44
CA ASN A 13 -23.52 7.56 31.08
C ASN A 13 -22.07 7.19 30.74
N ASN A 14 -21.34 8.07 30.06
CA ASN A 14 -19.91 7.89 29.80
C ASN A 14 -19.12 7.90 31.11
N ASN A 15 -19.34 8.87 32.00
CA ASN A 15 -18.68 8.93 33.31
C ASN A 15 -18.93 7.68 34.14
N ARG A 16 -20.19 7.19 34.17
CA ARG A 16 -20.54 5.94 34.85
C ARG A 16 -19.83 4.74 34.23
N SER A 17 -19.80 4.66 32.91
CA SER A 17 -19.11 3.58 32.18
C SER A 17 -17.60 3.62 32.38
N LEU A 18 -17.03 4.83 32.48
CA LEU A 18 -15.61 5.07 32.73
C LEU A 18 -15.21 4.65 34.15
N GLN A 19 -16.01 4.98 35.17
CA GLN A 19 -15.81 4.51 36.54
C GLN A 19 -15.89 2.98 36.64
N GLN A 20 -16.83 2.36 35.92
CA GLN A 20 -16.90 0.90 35.86
C GLN A 20 -15.69 0.27 35.16
N LEU A 21 -15.15 0.94 34.14
CA LEU A 21 -13.94 0.51 33.44
C LEU A 21 -12.72 0.62 34.36
N ALA A 22 -12.55 1.74 35.07
CA ALA A 22 -11.50 1.94 36.06
C ALA A 22 -11.53 0.85 37.14
N TRP A 23 -12.69 0.61 37.76
CA TRP A 23 -12.85 -0.45 38.75
C TRP A 23 -12.52 -1.83 38.18
N ALA A 24 -12.94 -2.13 36.95
CA ALA A 24 -12.66 -3.42 36.32
C ALA A 24 -11.16 -3.63 36.04
N ILE A 25 -10.42 -2.56 35.74
CA ILE A 25 -8.96 -2.58 35.57
C ILE A 25 -8.31 -2.85 36.94
N GLU A 26 -8.61 -2.02 37.94
CA GLU A 26 -8.02 -2.12 39.29
C GLU A 26 -8.26 -3.49 39.94
N ALA A 27 -9.48 -4.02 39.81
CA ALA A 27 -9.84 -5.31 40.40
C ALA A 27 -9.16 -6.52 39.73
N SER A 28 -8.54 -6.34 38.56
CA SER A 28 -8.00 -7.43 37.74
C SER A 28 -6.48 -7.39 37.62
N VAL A 29 -5.80 -6.48 38.31
CA VAL A 29 -4.33 -6.44 38.34
C VAL A 29 -3.77 -7.79 38.82
N GLY A 30 -2.74 -8.29 38.15
CA GLY A 30 -2.16 -9.60 38.43
C GLY A 30 -2.87 -10.77 37.73
N GLN A 31 -3.96 -10.53 36.99
CA GLN A 31 -4.69 -11.55 36.24
C GLN A 31 -5.02 -11.08 34.82
N PHE A 32 -5.04 -12.01 33.88
CA PHE A 32 -5.51 -11.70 32.53
C PHE A 32 -7.02 -11.42 32.55
N LYS A 33 -7.40 -10.22 32.09
CA LYS A 33 -8.80 -9.90 31.79
C LYS A 33 -8.87 -9.05 30.53
N LEU A 34 -9.67 -9.51 29.56
CA LEU A 34 -9.91 -8.77 28.34
C LEU A 34 -11.13 -7.85 28.50
N ILE A 35 -10.96 -6.57 28.16
CA ILE A 35 -12.02 -5.58 28.21
C ILE A 35 -12.08 -4.85 26.86
N LEU A 36 -13.26 -4.75 26.26
CA LEU A 36 -13.49 -4.01 25.02
C LEU A 36 -14.11 -2.65 25.37
N ALA A 37 -13.36 -1.59 25.12
CA ALA A 37 -13.86 -0.22 25.23
C ALA A 37 -14.34 0.24 23.86
N ARG A 38 -15.65 0.17 23.63
CA ARG A 38 -16.29 0.53 22.36
C ARG A 38 -16.46 2.03 22.27
N CYS A 39 -15.71 2.67 21.38
CA CYS A 39 -15.79 4.09 21.08
C CYS A 39 -15.53 4.29 19.59
N ASN A 40 -16.46 4.92 18.89
CA ASN A 40 -16.33 5.16 17.44
C ASN A 40 -15.51 6.42 17.10
N TYR A 41 -15.16 7.25 18.09
CA TYR A 41 -14.61 8.59 17.88
C TYR A 41 -13.28 8.76 18.62
N ALA A 42 -12.20 9.03 17.89
CA ALA A 42 -10.84 9.20 18.40
C ALA A 42 -10.75 10.32 19.43
N SER A 43 -11.38 11.47 19.15
CA SER A 43 -11.36 12.62 20.07
C SER A 43 -12.07 12.33 21.41
N LEU A 44 -13.09 11.49 21.41
CA LEU A 44 -13.73 11.02 22.64
C LEU A 44 -12.86 9.96 23.33
N ARG A 45 -12.37 8.97 22.58
CA ARG A 45 -11.48 7.92 23.07
C ARG A 45 -10.27 8.52 23.80
N ASP A 46 -9.56 9.45 23.17
CA ASP A 46 -8.33 10.00 23.71
C ASP A 46 -8.60 10.82 24.99
N ARG A 47 -9.68 11.60 25.02
CA ARG A 47 -10.15 12.27 26.27
C ARG A 47 -10.48 11.27 27.37
N LEU A 48 -11.16 10.16 27.05
CA LEU A 48 -11.52 9.13 28.02
C LEU A 48 -10.28 8.37 28.52
N ILE A 49 -9.27 8.15 27.68
CA ILE A 49 -7.99 7.56 28.05
C ILE A 49 -7.26 8.43 29.07
N ASP A 50 -7.20 9.75 28.83
CA ASP A 50 -6.57 10.69 29.76
C ASP A 50 -7.31 10.73 31.09
N GLN A 51 -8.65 10.82 31.06
CA GLN A 51 -9.46 10.75 32.28
C GLN A 51 -9.30 9.42 33.03
N LEU A 52 -9.18 8.28 32.32
CA LEU A 52 -8.93 6.98 32.93
C LEU A 52 -7.62 6.93 33.69
N ARG A 53 -6.57 7.54 33.13
CA ARG A 53 -5.25 7.64 33.78
C ARG A 53 -5.29 8.50 35.05
N GLU A 54 -6.17 9.50 35.11
CA GLU A 54 -6.34 10.35 36.29
C GLU A 54 -7.15 9.66 37.41
N ILE A 55 -8.18 8.89 37.06
CA ILE A 55 -9.08 8.27 38.05
C ILE A 55 -8.59 6.91 38.56
N CYS A 56 -7.74 6.21 37.81
CA CYS A 56 -7.22 4.91 38.23
C CYS A 56 -6.05 5.06 39.20
N SER A 57 -6.04 4.21 40.22
CA SER A 57 -4.95 4.12 41.20
C SER A 57 -3.73 3.32 40.71
N VAL A 58 -3.84 2.70 39.53
CA VAL A 58 -2.83 1.80 38.94
C VAL A 58 -2.19 2.43 37.70
N GLU A 59 -0.94 2.06 37.41
CA GLU A 59 -0.23 2.57 36.25
C GLU A 59 -0.76 1.93 34.95
N ILE A 60 -1.30 2.76 34.06
CA ILE A 60 -1.86 2.32 32.77
C ILE A 60 -0.95 2.72 31.61
N GLN A 61 -0.35 1.72 30.98
CA GLN A 61 0.42 1.90 29.76
C GLN A 61 -0.49 1.87 28.53
N VAL A 62 -0.11 2.58 27.47
CA VAL A 62 -0.89 2.65 26.21
C VAL A 62 0.00 2.24 25.05
N LEU A 63 -0.39 1.15 24.37
CA LEU A 63 0.22 0.67 23.14
C LEU A 63 -0.54 1.24 21.94
N TYR A 64 0.17 1.99 21.09
CA TYR A 64 -0.35 2.41 19.80
C TYR A 64 0.18 1.45 18.71
N LEU A 65 -0.73 0.67 18.12
CA LEU A 65 -0.35 -0.34 17.13
C LEU A 65 0.21 0.31 15.88
N ARG A 66 1.33 -0.23 15.39
CA ARG A 66 1.97 0.18 14.14
C ARG A 66 1.46 -0.68 12.99
N GLN A 67 1.32 -0.10 11.80
CA GLN A 67 0.88 -0.83 10.59
C GLN A 67 1.76 -2.05 10.23
N SER A 68 3.00 -2.10 10.70
CA SER A 68 3.92 -3.22 10.46
C SER A 68 3.70 -4.42 11.38
N GLN A 69 2.96 -4.26 12.48
CA GLN A 69 2.73 -5.32 13.46
C GLN A 69 1.71 -6.32 12.92
N ARG A 70 2.05 -7.62 12.94
CA ARG A 70 1.22 -8.68 12.35
C ARG A 70 0.37 -9.42 13.36
N THR A 71 0.86 -9.54 14.60
CA THR A 71 0.16 -10.26 15.66
C THR A 71 0.08 -9.41 16.92
N LEU A 72 -1.11 -9.37 17.53
CA LEU A 72 -1.35 -8.55 18.73
C LEU A 72 -0.49 -9.02 19.93
N TYR A 73 -0.31 -10.33 20.07
CA TYR A 73 0.47 -10.92 21.16
C TYR A 73 1.95 -10.50 21.13
N THR A 74 2.58 -10.53 19.96
CA THR A 74 4.00 -10.14 19.82
C THR A 74 4.18 -8.65 20.01
N ALA A 75 3.29 -7.83 19.43
CA ALA A 75 3.30 -6.38 19.60
C ALA A 75 3.31 -5.98 21.08
N ILE A 76 2.51 -6.66 21.90
CA ILE A 76 2.48 -6.43 23.35
C ILE A 76 3.78 -6.91 24.03
N ARG A 77 4.25 -8.13 23.72
CA ARG A 77 5.45 -8.70 24.36
C ARG A 77 6.73 -7.93 24.06
N GLU A 78 6.92 -7.52 22.80
CA GLU A 78 8.13 -6.82 22.37
C GLU A 78 8.27 -5.44 23.04
N GLU A 79 7.15 -4.77 23.30
CA GLU A 79 7.17 -3.41 23.84
C GLU A 79 7.24 -3.38 25.37
N PHE A 80 6.55 -4.29 26.07
CA PHE A 80 6.33 -4.14 27.52
C PHE A 80 6.79 -5.32 28.40
N GLY A 81 7.25 -6.44 27.85
CA GLY A 81 7.72 -7.58 28.65
C GLY A 81 6.67 -8.11 29.65
N ASP A 82 7.09 -8.50 30.86
CA ASP A 82 6.22 -9.18 31.85
C ASP A 82 5.77 -8.26 33.02
N ASN A 83 6.15 -6.97 33.03
CA ASN A 83 6.03 -6.11 34.23
C ASN A 83 5.04 -4.94 34.04
N LEU A 84 3.76 -5.26 33.82
CA LEU A 84 2.68 -4.28 33.64
C LEU A 84 1.57 -4.45 34.67
N GLN A 85 1.00 -3.33 35.14
CA GLN A 85 -0.21 -3.34 35.97
C GLN A 85 -1.50 -3.34 35.14
N ALA A 86 -1.52 -2.58 34.03
CA ALA A 86 -2.63 -2.53 33.08
C ALA A 86 -2.14 -2.03 31.72
N LEU A 87 -2.78 -2.51 30.64
CA LEU A 87 -2.45 -2.12 29.26
C LEU A 87 -3.71 -1.73 28.49
N MET A 88 -3.67 -0.58 27.81
CA MET A 88 -4.65 -0.21 26.79
C MET A 88 -4.00 -0.29 25.40
N VAL A 89 -4.74 -0.79 24.42
CA VAL A 89 -4.29 -0.89 23.03
C VAL A 89 -5.22 -0.05 22.15
N VAL A 90 -4.60 0.78 21.31
CA VAL A 90 -5.28 1.70 20.37
C VAL A 90 -4.73 1.47 18.95
N GLY A 91 -5.57 1.70 17.94
CA GLY A 91 -5.18 1.70 16.52
C GLY A 91 -5.50 0.43 15.74
N LEU A 92 -6.30 -0.49 16.30
CA LEU A 92 -6.78 -1.68 15.59
C LEU A 92 -7.57 -1.33 14.31
N ASP A 93 -8.32 -0.24 14.36
CA ASP A 93 -9.12 0.34 13.27
C ASP A 93 -8.29 0.99 12.16
N SER A 94 -6.98 1.20 12.39
CA SER A 94 -6.05 1.77 11.41
C SER A 94 -5.19 0.70 10.69
N LEU A 95 -5.36 -0.58 11.01
CA LEU A 95 -4.57 -1.68 10.44
C LEU A 95 -5.18 -2.21 9.14
N GLN A 96 -4.37 -2.30 8.09
CA GLN A 96 -4.80 -2.88 6.81
C GLN A 96 -5.06 -4.40 6.89
N ASP A 97 -4.22 -5.12 7.66
CA ASP A 97 -4.30 -6.57 7.81
C ASP A 97 -4.97 -6.97 9.16
N LEU A 98 -5.93 -6.17 9.63
CA LEU A 98 -6.71 -6.46 10.85
C LEU A 98 -7.28 -7.90 10.87
N PRO A 99 -7.89 -8.43 9.78
CA PRO A 99 -8.43 -9.78 9.78
C PRO A 99 -7.42 -10.86 10.18
N GLN A 100 -6.19 -10.69 9.72
CA GLN A 100 -5.11 -11.62 10.00
C GLN A 100 -4.62 -11.51 11.44
N MET A 101 -4.49 -10.28 11.96
CA MET A 101 -4.13 -10.06 13.36
C MET A 101 -5.16 -10.70 14.30
N LEU A 102 -6.46 -10.50 14.04
CA LEU A 102 -7.54 -11.07 14.84
C LEU A 102 -7.54 -12.61 14.78
N THR A 103 -7.36 -13.18 13.59
CA THR A 103 -7.26 -14.64 13.42
C THR A 103 -6.09 -15.22 14.22
N SER A 104 -4.92 -14.56 14.17
CA SER A 104 -3.74 -14.98 14.94
C SER A 104 -3.98 -14.88 16.45
N ALA A 105 -4.62 -13.79 16.91
CA ALA A 105 -4.92 -13.58 18.32
C ALA A 105 -5.88 -14.65 18.86
N ASN A 106 -6.85 -15.08 18.04
CA ASN A 106 -7.76 -16.17 18.41
C ASN A 106 -7.03 -17.52 18.57
N GLN A 107 -6.07 -17.80 17.67
CA GLN A 107 -5.29 -19.04 17.69
C GLN A 107 -4.38 -19.13 18.92
N VAL A 108 -3.80 -18.01 19.35
CA VAL A 108 -2.87 -17.95 20.50
C VAL A 108 -3.53 -17.41 21.77
N ARG A 109 -4.87 -17.35 21.85
CA ARG A 109 -5.60 -16.78 23.00
C ARG A 109 -5.16 -17.35 24.36
N GLU A 110 -4.88 -18.64 24.44
CA GLU A 110 -4.42 -19.28 25.69
C GLU A 110 -3.06 -18.75 26.13
N GLU A 111 -2.22 -18.32 25.19
CA GLU A 111 -0.93 -17.69 25.50
C GLU A 111 -1.12 -16.30 26.08
N PHE A 112 -2.15 -15.53 25.69
CA PHE A 112 -2.51 -14.28 26.37
C PHE A 112 -2.81 -14.55 27.85
N ARG A 113 -3.66 -15.55 28.12
CA ARG A 113 -4.06 -15.88 29.49
C ARG A 113 -2.90 -16.38 30.36
N LYS A 114 -1.97 -17.15 29.79
CA LYS A 114 -0.81 -17.69 30.51
C LYS A 114 0.29 -16.65 30.74
N SER A 115 0.52 -15.78 29.75
CA SER A 115 1.70 -14.90 29.72
C SER A 115 1.42 -13.50 30.26
N PHE A 116 0.18 -13.01 30.13
CA PHE A 116 -0.18 -11.66 30.55
C PHE A 116 -0.93 -11.68 31.87
N ALA A 117 -0.24 -11.35 32.96
CA ALA A 117 -0.82 -11.23 34.28
C ALA A 117 -1.39 -9.82 34.55
N PHE A 118 -2.09 -9.25 33.58
CA PHE A 118 -2.66 -7.90 33.68
C PHE A 118 -3.95 -7.73 32.85
N PRO A 119 -4.83 -6.78 33.20
CA PRO A 119 -5.98 -6.40 32.40
C PRO A 119 -5.53 -5.75 31.09
N LEU A 120 -6.13 -6.20 30.00
CA LEU A 120 -5.94 -5.71 28.65
C LEU A 120 -7.22 -5.04 28.16
N VAL A 121 -7.16 -3.75 27.90
CA VAL A 121 -8.26 -2.96 27.33
C VAL A 121 -7.99 -2.74 25.84
N LEU A 122 -8.88 -3.21 24.98
CA LEU A 122 -8.86 -2.91 23.55
C LEU A 122 -9.84 -1.79 23.25
N TRP A 123 -9.34 -0.64 22.79
CA TRP A 123 -10.19 0.42 22.25
C TRP A 123 -10.56 0.09 20.82
N ILE A 124 -11.87 -0.11 20.58
CA ILE A 124 -12.39 -0.59 19.29
C ILE A 124 -13.60 0.22 18.85
N ASN A 125 -13.78 0.38 17.55
CA ASN A 125 -15.02 0.90 16.99
C ASN A 125 -16.02 -0.24 16.67
N ALA A 126 -17.20 0.11 16.17
CA ALA A 126 -18.23 -0.86 15.80
C ALA A 126 -17.77 -1.87 14.71
N GLU A 127 -16.98 -1.43 13.74
CA GLU A 127 -16.49 -2.28 12.65
C GLU A 127 -15.47 -3.32 13.14
N VAL A 128 -14.48 -2.89 13.93
CA VAL A 128 -13.49 -3.77 14.56
C VAL A 128 -14.18 -4.78 15.46
N HIS A 129 -15.19 -4.37 16.22
CA HIS A 129 -15.96 -5.28 17.06
C HIS A 129 -16.69 -6.36 16.23
N GLN A 130 -17.29 -5.98 15.11
CA GLN A 130 -17.92 -6.93 14.21
C GLN A 130 -16.90 -7.93 13.64
N GLN A 131 -15.73 -7.46 13.21
CA GLN A 131 -14.67 -8.34 12.71
C GLN A 131 -14.12 -9.25 13.80
N LEU A 132 -14.00 -8.76 15.04
CA LEU A 132 -13.60 -9.56 16.20
C LEU A 132 -14.57 -10.71 16.44
N MET A 133 -15.88 -10.44 16.44
CA MET A 133 -16.90 -11.49 16.58
C MET A 133 -16.85 -12.54 15.46
N GLN A 134 -16.48 -12.14 14.24
CA GLN A 134 -16.43 -13.04 13.08
C GLN A 134 -15.14 -13.87 13.00
N LEU A 135 -13.99 -13.25 13.33
CA LEU A 135 -12.66 -13.84 13.07
C LEU A 135 -11.96 -14.33 14.35
N ALA A 136 -12.38 -13.85 15.51
CA ALA A 136 -11.84 -14.24 16.81
C ALA A 136 -12.94 -14.47 17.87
N PRO A 137 -13.93 -15.34 17.60
CA PRO A 137 -15.07 -15.53 18.50
C PRO A 137 -14.67 -16.08 19.86
N ASP A 138 -13.65 -16.95 19.95
CA ASP A 138 -13.22 -17.51 21.23
C ASP A 138 -12.56 -16.44 22.09
N LEU A 139 -11.76 -15.55 21.49
CA LEU A 139 -11.15 -14.42 22.18
C LEU A 139 -12.20 -13.40 22.64
N GLU A 140 -13.18 -13.08 21.78
CA GLU A 140 -14.29 -12.18 22.10
C GLU A 140 -15.11 -12.71 23.29
N SER A 141 -15.34 -14.02 23.35
CA SER A 141 -16.13 -14.64 24.43
C SER A 141 -15.54 -14.46 25.83
N TRP A 142 -14.25 -14.13 25.93
CA TRP A 142 -13.56 -13.84 27.20
C TRP A 142 -13.65 -12.38 27.61
N ALA A 143 -14.14 -11.51 26.72
CA ALA A 143 -14.10 -10.09 26.91
C ALA A 143 -15.33 -9.56 27.65
N THR A 144 -15.16 -8.43 28.33
CA THR A 144 -16.27 -7.62 28.85
C THR A 144 -16.34 -6.31 28.11
N THR A 145 -17.54 -5.85 27.75
CA THR A 145 -17.69 -4.70 26.85
C THR A 145 -18.26 -3.47 27.58
N LYS A 146 -17.66 -2.30 27.31
CA LYS A 146 -18.13 -0.98 27.76
C LYS A 146 -18.35 -0.10 26.55
N ASN A 147 -19.50 0.59 26.50
CA ASN A 147 -19.87 1.43 25.36
C ASN A 147 -19.74 2.91 25.75
N PHE A 148 -19.11 3.68 24.88
CA PHE A 148 -18.99 5.12 25.00
C PHE A 148 -19.64 5.78 23.78
N ALA A 149 -20.54 6.71 24.02
CA ALA A 149 -21.27 7.43 22.99
C ALA A 149 -20.99 8.93 23.12
N ILE A 150 -20.87 9.61 21.99
CA ILE A 150 -20.61 11.05 21.94
C ILE A 150 -21.92 11.82 21.89
N ALA A 151 -21.94 13.03 22.45
CA ALA A 151 -23.13 13.87 22.42
C ALA A 151 -23.42 14.39 21.01
N ASN A 152 -24.70 14.59 20.68
CA ASN A 152 -25.15 15.06 19.38
C ASN A 152 -24.57 16.44 19.00
N SER A 153 -24.40 17.35 19.96
CA SER A 153 -23.76 18.66 19.70
C SER A 153 -22.30 18.49 19.29
N GLU A 154 -21.56 17.63 19.99
CA GLU A 154 -20.16 17.34 19.68
C GLU A 154 -20.01 16.62 18.33
N LEU A 155 -20.97 15.76 17.94
CA LEU A 155 -21.02 15.17 16.59
C LEU A 155 -21.19 16.21 15.49
N ILE A 156 -22.09 17.16 15.71
CA ILE A 156 -22.31 18.25 14.76
C ILE A 156 -21.03 19.07 14.62
N ASP A 157 -20.40 19.44 15.73
CA ASP A 157 -19.15 20.21 15.72
C ASP A 157 -18.02 19.44 15.02
N LEU A 158 -17.89 18.13 15.28
CA LEU A 158 -16.92 17.26 14.61
C LEU A 158 -17.11 17.27 13.09
N LEU A 159 -18.34 17.06 12.60
CA LEU A 159 -18.63 17.03 11.17
C LEU A 159 -18.46 18.40 10.52
N GLN A 160 -18.83 19.49 11.21
CA GLN A 160 -18.62 20.84 10.70
C GLN A 160 -17.14 21.19 10.58
N GLN A 161 -16.33 20.87 11.60
CA GLN A 161 -14.89 21.09 11.59
C GLN A 161 -14.21 20.25 10.51
N THR A 162 -14.60 18.98 10.38
CA THR A 162 -14.06 18.08 9.34
C THR A 162 -14.42 18.57 7.95
N ALA A 163 -15.66 19.04 7.72
CA ALA A 163 -16.07 19.62 6.45
C ALA A 163 -15.32 20.93 6.14
N ALA A 164 -15.11 21.79 7.15
CA ALA A 164 -14.33 23.01 6.99
C ALA A 164 -12.88 22.69 6.57
N GLN A 165 -12.21 21.78 7.29
CA GLN A 165 -10.86 21.31 6.94
C GLN A 165 -10.80 20.71 5.53
N LEU A 166 -11.83 19.99 5.10
CA LEU A 166 -11.90 19.45 3.74
C LEU A 166 -12.04 20.57 2.71
N PHE A 167 -12.93 21.53 2.94
CA PHE A 167 -13.06 22.68 2.05
C PHE A 167 -11.76 23.49 2.00
N ASP A 168 -11.06 23.64 3.11
CA ASP A 168 -9.82 24.42 3.19
C ASP A 168 -8.57 23.65 2.71
N ASN A 169 -8.73 22.42 2.19
CA ASN A 169 -7.66 21.53 1.74
C ASN A 169 -6.64 21.14 2.84
N TYR A 170 -6.99 21.29 4.13
CA TYR A 170 -6.14 20.92 5.27
C TYR A 170 -6.42 19.52 5.84
N LEU A 171 -7.47 18.85 5.37
CA LEU A 171 -7.84 17.53 5.88
C LEU A 171 -6.81 16.46 5.47
N SER A 172 -6.05 15.97 6.45
CA SER A 172 -5.22 14.78 6.29
C SER A 172 -6.08 13.52 6.45
N LEU A 173 -6.42 12.88 5.33
CA LEU A 173 -7.25 11.68 5.31
C LEU A 173 -6.57 10.47 5.99
N SER A 174 -7.31 9.80 6.87
CA SER A 174 -6.97 8.52 7.49
C SER A 174 -8.18 7.58 7.42
N LEU A 175 -7.94 6.27 7.57
CA LEU A 175 -9.02 5.28 7.61
C LEU A 175 -9.94 5.54 8.81
N GLU A 176 -9.36 5.94 9.95
CA GLU A 176 -10.07 6.35 11.18
C GLU A 176 -11.07 7.49 10.89
N ILE A 177 -10.65 8.57 10.21
CA ILE A 177 -11.54 9.69 9.83
C ILE A 177 -12.68 9.23 8.92
N CYS A 178 -12.41 8.36 7.94
CA CYS A 178 -13.45 7.84 7.05
C CYS A 178 -14.51 7.03 7.81
N ILE A 179 -14.10 6.24 8.80
CA ILE A 179 -15.00 5.47 9.65
C ILE A 179 -15.79 6.42 10.56
N GLU A 180 -15.14 7.41 11.17
CA GLU A 180 -15.79 8.42 12.01
C GLU A 180 -16.88 9.19 11.29
N ILE A 181 -16.63 9.65 10.05
CA ILE A 181 -17.63 10.35 9.24
C ILE A 181 -18.86 9.46 9.03
N LYS A 182 -18.65 8.17 8.69
CA LYS A 182 -19.75 7.21 8.48
C LYS A 182 -20.53 6.96 9.77
N SER A 183 -19.84 6.74 10.89
CA SER A 183 -20.46 6.52 12.20
C SER A 183 -21.22 7.75 12.68
N ALA A 184 -20.63 8.95 12.59
CA ALA A 184 -21.28 10.21 12.94
C ALA A 184 -22.56 10.43 12.14
N TRP A 185 -22.53 10.17 10.83
CA TRP A 185 -23.71 10.28 9.98
C TRP A 185 -24.81 9.28 10.37
N GLN A 186 -24.46 8.02 10.65
CA GLN A 186 -25.41 7.00 11.07
C GLN A 186 -26.04 7.33 12.44
N ASP A 187 -25.25 7.81 13.39
CA ASP A 187 -25.74 8.15 14.72
C ASP A 187 -26.69 9.36 14.65
N LEU A 188 -26.37 10.40 13.88
CA LEU A 188 -27.28 11.54 13.66
C LEU A 188 -28.63 11.12 13.03
N GLN A 189 -28.61 10.15 12.10
CA GLN A 189 -29.83 9.60 11.53
C GLN A 189 -30.64 8.79 12.55
N TYR A 190 -29.96 7.98 13.37
CA TYR A 190 -30.59 7.14 14.39
C TYR A 190 -31.33 7.99 15.43
N TYR A 191 -30.71 9.10 15.88
CA TYR A 191 -31.31 10.02 16.83
C TYR A 191 -32.36 10.97 16.22
N LYS A 192 -32.65 10.85 14.91
CA LYS A 192 -33.64 11.66 14.17
C LYS A 192 -33.49 13.16 14.42
N GLN A 193 -32.25 13.65 14.41
CA GLN A 193 -31.99 15.05 14.67
C GLN A 193 -32.37 15.91 13.45
N ASP A 194 -33.04 17.04 13.69
CA ASP A 194 -33.29 18.03 12.65
C ASP A 194 -31.98 18.71 12.26
N LEU A 195 -31.40 18.28 11.14
CA LEU A 195 -30.18 18.83 10.60
C LEU A 195 -30.48 20.13 9.85
N THR A 196 -29.67 21.17 10.07
CA THR A 196 -29.75 22.36 9.23
C THR A 196 -29.39 22.00 7.78
N PRO A 197 -30.00 22.64 6.77
CA PRO A 197 -29.67 22.37 5.36
C PRO A 197 -28.17 22.50 5.05
N GLN A 198 -27.48 23.44 5.69
CA GLN A 198 -26.03 23.62 5.57
C GLN A 198 -25.24 22.44 6.14
N LEU A 199 -25.61 21.94 7.32
CA LEU A 199 -24.97 20.78 7.91
C LEU A 199 -25.17 19.54 7.02
N LYS A 200 -26.38 19.37 6.48
CA LYS A 200 -26.67 18.29 5.53
C LYS A 200 -25.75 18.35 4.31
N ALA A 201 -25.60 19.53 3.69
CA ALA A 201 -24.71 19.72 2.54
C ALA A 201 -23.23 19.45 2.88
N ASN A 202 -22.77 19.82 4.09
CA ASN A 202 -21.43 19.48 4.57
C ASN A 202 -21.25 17.96 4.72
N CYS A 203 -22.22 17.27 5.33
CA CYS A 203 -22.21 15.82 5.48
C CYS A 203 -22.19 15.12 4.11
N ASP A 204 -22.99 15.59 3.16
CA ASP A 204 -23.01 15.02 1.80
C ASP A 204 -21.65 15.19 1.11
N PHE A 205 -20.96 16.32 1.30
CA PHE A 205 -19.60 16.47 0.77
C PHE A 205 -18.61 15.48 1.41
N LEU A 206 -18.65 15.30 2.73
CA LEU A 206 -17.82 14.34 3.44
C LEU A 206 -18.11 12.89 3.03
N LEU A 207 -19.39 12.51 2.91
CA LEU A 207 -19.79 11.17 2.48
C LEU A 207 -19.37 10.89 1.04
N GLY A 208 -19.48 11.88 0.15
CA GLY A 208 -18.97 11.78 -1.22
C GLY A 208 -17.47 11.46 -1.25
N LEU A 209 -16.69 12.09 -0.37
CA LEU A 209 -15.26 11.79 -0.23
C LEU A 209 -15.03 10.36 0.25
N VAL A 210 -15.73 9.93 1.30
CA VAL A 210 -15.59 8.58 1.84
C VAL A 210 -15.97 7.51 0.80
N GLU A 211 -17.06 7.69 0.05
CA GLU A 211 -17.45 6.75 -1.00
C GLU A 211 -16.48 6.74 -2.18
N SER A 212 -15.89 7.89 -2.53
CA SER A 212 -14.87 7.97 -3.58
C SER A 212 -13.61 7.17 -3.19
N ILE A 213 -13.19 7.22 -1.93
CA ILE A 213 -12.06 6.45 -1.38
C ILE A 213 -12.36 4.95 -1.43
N ASN A 214 -13.60 4.56 -1.12
CA ASN A 214 -14.07 3.19 -1.18
C ASN A 214 -14.33 2.67 -2.60
N ARG A 215 -13.98 3.45 -3.65
CA ARG A 215 -14.22 3.16 -5.07
C ARG A 215 -15.69 2.99 -5.45
N ASN A 216 -16.61 3.50 -4.63
CA ASN A 216 -18.03 3.56 -4.94
C ASN A 216 -18.36 4.90 -5.61
N LEU A 217 -17.89 5.05 -6.86
CA LEU A 217 -17.89 6.33 -7.55
C LEU A 217 -19.31 6.86 -7.85
N ASP A 218 -20.29 5.97 -8.04
CA ASP A 218 -21.67 6.37 -8.31
C ASP A 218 -22.32 7.03 -7.08
N ALA A 219 -22.22 6.38 -5.92
CA ALA A 219 -22.68 6.98 -4.66
C ALA A 219 -21.93 8.27 -4.33
N ALA A 220 -20.62 8.32 -4.60
CA ALA A 220 -19.83 9.53 -4.40
C ALA A 220 -20.36 10.72 -5.22
N ILE A 221 -20.65 10.49 -6.51
CA ILE A 221 -21.21 11.52 -7.40
C ILE A 221 -22.58 11.98 -6.90
N GLU A 222 -23.46 11.06 -6.47
CA GLU A 222 -24.77 11.41 -5.92
C GLU A 222 -24.65 12.32 -4.70
N TYR A 223 -23.81 11.95 -3.73
CA TYR A 223 -23.56 12.77 -2.54
C TYR A 223 -23.00 14.15 -2.90
N TYR A 224 -22.02 14.22 -3.80
CA TYR A 224 -21.48 15.50 -4.25
C TYR A 224 -22.52 16.36 -4.97
N GLN A 225 -23.41 15.77 -5.77
CA GLN A 225 -24.50 16.50 -6.42
C GLN A 225 -25.49 17.07 -5.39
N GLN A 226 -25.84 16.31 -4.35
CA GLN A 226 -26.70 16.82 -3.26
C GLN A 226 -26.06 18.00 -2.53
N SER A 227 -24.75 17.90 -2.22
CA SER A 227 -24.02 19.02 -1.63
C SER A 227 -23.99 20.24 -2.57
N LEU A 228 -23.73 20.01 -3.86
CA LEU A 228 -23.64 21.08 -4.87
C LEU A 228 -24.94 21.88 -4.98
N LEU A 229 -26.11 21.23 -4.96
CA LEU A 229 -27.41 21.90 -5.06
C LEU A 229 -27.56 22.98 -3.99
N PHE A 230 -27.24 22.66 -2.73
CA PHE A 230 -27.31 23.62 -1.63
C PHE A 230 -26.34 24.80 -1.83
N TRP A 231 -25.10 24.55 -2.24
CA TRP A 231 -24.11 25.62 -2.44
C TRP A 231 -24.40 26.49 -3.67
N GLN A 232 -25.14 25.97 -4.64
CA GLN A 232 -25.67 26.74 -5.78
C GLN A 232 -26.77 27.71 -5.33
N GLU A 233 -27.72 27.23 -4.53
CA GLU A 233 -28.80 28.07 -3.96
C GLU A 233 -28.26 29.17 -3.04
N ASN A 234 -27.19 28.89 -2.29
CA ASN A 234 -26.55 29.85 -1.39
C ASN A 234 -25.45 30.69 -2.05
N HIS A 235 -25.27 30.59 -3.37
CA HIS A 235 -24.32 31.37 -4.16
C HIS A 235 -22.85 31.32 -3.67
N ASN A 236 -22.43 30.24 -3.00
CA ASN A 236 -21.03 30.08 -2.58
C ASN A 236 -20.20 29.47 -3.72
N LEU A 237 -19.66 30.33 -4.59
CA LEU A 237 -18.94 29.93 -5.79
C LEU A 237 -17.67 29.10 -5.51
N GLU A 238 -16.95 29.42 -4.43
CA GLU A 238 -15.75 28.67 -4.04
C GLU A 238 -16.07 27.20 -3.73
N ARG A 239 -17.08 26.96 -2.89
CA ARG A 239 -17.49 25.60 -2.52
C ARG A 239 -18.05 24.84 -3.72
N GLN A 240 -18.79 25.52 -4.60
CA GLN A 240 -19.25 24.94 -5.86
C GLN A 240 -18.08 24.44 -6.71
N GLY A 241 -17.05 25.26 -6.91
CA GLY A 241 -15.86 24.89 -7.69
C GLY A 241 -15.11 23.68 -7.10
N LYS A 242 -14.97 23.63 -5.77
CA LYS A 242 -14.34 22.49 -5.06
C LYS A 242 -15.13 21.20 -5.23
N ILE A 243 -16.46 21.25 -5.10
CA ILE A 243 -17.32 20.06 -5.29
C ILE A 243 -17.33 19.62 -6.75
N LEU A 244 -17.43 20.54 -7.70
CA LEU A 244 -17.39 20.26 -9.15
C LEU A 244 -16.07 19.60 -9.54
N THR A 245 -14.96 20.02 -8.94
CA THR A 245 -13.65 19.37 -9.11
C THR A 245 -13.70 17.89 -8.69
N GLN A 246 -14.29 17.58 -7.52
CA GLN A 246 -14.42 16.19 -7.06
C GLN A 246 -15.35 15.34 -7.95
N ILE A 247 -16.46 15.91 -8.42
CA ILE A 247 -17.35 15.27 -9.40
C ILE A 247 -16.59 14.95 -10.69
N THR A 248 -15.80 15.91 -11.19
CA THR A 248 -14.99 15.74 -12.41
C THR A 248 -14.00 14.58 -12.25
N ILE A 249 -13.31 14.51 -11.11
CA ILE A 249 -12.37 13.42 -10.78
C ILE A 249 -13.10 12.07 -10.72
N CYS A 250 -14.27 12.01 -10.09
CA CYS A 250 -15.05 10.77 -9.99
C CYS A 250 -15.51 10.28 -11.37
N HIS A 251 -15.98 11.17 -12.24
CA HIS A 251 -16.32 10.81 -13.62
C HIS A 251 -15.09 10.34 -14.41
N TYR A 252 -13.96 11.01 -14.27
CA TYR A 252 -12.70 10.58 -14.90
C TYR A 252 -12.27 9.18 -14.44
N GLU A 253 -12.25 8.91 -13.14
CA GLU A 253 -11.89 7.60 -12.59
C GLU A 253 -12.90 6.52 -13.01
N LYS A 254 -14.19 6.85 -13.12
CA LYS A 254 -15.22 5.93 -13.61
C LYS A 254 -14.96 5.50 -15.05
N GLU A 255 -14.62 6.46 -15.93
CA GLU A 255 -14.31 6.17 -17.33
C GLU A 255 -13.00 5.38 -17.49
N LYS A 256 -11.94 5.78 -16.77
CA LYS A 256 -10.64 5.10 -16.79
C LYS A 256 -10.75 3.64 -16.38
N ASN A 257 -11.61 3.32 -15.41
CA ASN A 257 -11.81 1.97 -14.91
C ASN A 257 -12.79 1.13 -15.76
N ARG A 258 -13.34 1.67 -16.87
CA ARG A 258 -14.18 0.87 -17.78
C ARG A 258 -13.35 -0.25 -18.43
N PRO A 259 -13.83 -1.50 -18.39
CA PRO A 259 -13.10 -2.62 -18.95
C PRO A 259 -12.91 -2.45 -20.45
N HIS A 260 -11.65 -2.36 -20.89
CA HIS A 260 -11.26 -2.23 -22.30
C HIS A 260 -11.56 -3.49 -23.15
N ASN A 261 -12.12 -4.54 -22.54
CA ASN A 261 -12.44 -5.82 -23.18
C ASN A 261 -13.83 -5.85 -23.85
N LEU A 262 -14.59 -4.76 -23.84
CA LEU A 262 -15.82 -4.68 -24.63
C LEU A 262 -15.44 -4.46 -26.11
N PRO A 263 -15.94 -5.27 -27.06
CA PRO A 263 -15.67 -5.07 -28.47
C PRO A 263 -16.05 -3.64 -28.86
N GLN A 264 -15.11 -2.92 -29.50
CA GLN A 264 -15.27 -1.53 -29.94
C GLN A 264 -16.42 -1.43 -30.94
N THR A 265 -17.64 -1.37 -30.43
CA THR A 265 -18.85 -1.10 -31.19
C THR A 265 -18.96 0.41 -31.40
N ARG A 266 -19.64 0.84 -32.47
CA ARG A 266 -19.93 2.26 -32.73
C ARG A 266 -20.67 2.96 -31.57
N SER A 267 -21.32 2.19 -30.69
CA SER A 267 -21.95 2.71 -29.45
C SER A 267 -20.90 3.23 -28.46
N LEU A 268 -19.84 2.46 -28.18
CA LEU A 268 -18.81 2.82 -27.21
C LEU A 268 -18.01 4.07 -27.61
N VAL A 269 -17.85 4.34 -28.90
CA VAL A 269 -17.21 5.58 -29.38
C VAL A 269 -18.11 6.80 -29.12
N ARG A 270 -19.43 6.67 -29.30
CA ARG A 270 -20.39 7.72 -28.92
C ARG A 270 -20.46 7.90 -27.41
N ASP A 271 -20.40 6.81 -26.65
CA ASP A 271 -20.43 6.82 -25.18
C ASP A 271 -19.14 7.41 -24.59
N PHE A 272 -17.99 7.18 -25.23
CA PHE A 272 -16.72 7.82 -24.85
C PHE A 272 -16.72 9.31 -25.18
N GLN A 273 -17.20 9.69 -26.36
CA GLN A 273 -17.35 11.10 -26.74
C GLN A 273 -18.32 11.83 -25.80
N SER A 274 -19.46 11.21 -25.45
CA SER A 274 -20.42 11.80 -24.51
C SER A 274 -19.86 11.91 -23.10
N SER A 275 -19.09 10.90 -22.64
CA SER A 275 -18.46 10.92 -21.31
C SER A 275 -17.31 11.93 -21.24
N GLY A 276 -16.50 12.06 -22.30
CA GLY A 276 -15.46 13.09 -22.39
C GLY A 276 -16.05 14.51 -22.41
N LEU A 277 -17.16 14.71 -23.11
CA LEU A 277 -17.92 15.97 -23.09
C LEU A 277 -18.48 16.28 -21.69
N LEU A 278 -18.98 15.27 -20.98
CA LEU A 278 -19.48 15.42 -19.61
C LEU A 278 -18.36 15.82 -18.64
N ILE A 279 -17.21 15.13 -18.69
CA ILE A 279 -16.04 15.46 -17.87
C ILE A 279 -15.57 16.88 -18.19
N ASN A 280 -15.47 17.24 -19.46
CA ASN A 280 -15.10 18.60 -19.86
C ASN A 280 -16.12 19.63 -19.36
N ASN A 281 -17.42 19.35 -19.43
CA ASN A 281 -18.46 20.26 -18.92
C ASN A 281 -18.30 20.54 -17.42
N PHE A 282 -18.10 19.50 -16.60
CA PHE A 282 -17.88 19.68 -15.16
C PHE A 282 -16.56 20.40 -14.87
N LEU A 283 -15.51 20.11 -15.64
CA LEU A 283 -14.23 20.83 -15.55
C LEU A 283 -14.40 22.33 -15.85
N GLN A 284 -15.08 22.69 -16.94
CA GLN A 284 -15.36 24.09 -17.27
C GLN A 284 -16.17 24.76 -16.17
N ARG A 285 -17.23 24.11 -15.68
CA ARG A 285 -18.05 24.66 -14.59
C ARG A 285 -17.23 24.90 -13.31
N ALA A 286 -16.27 24.03 -13.00
CA ALA A 286 -15.37 24.22 -11.86
C ALA A 286 -14.47 25.45 -12.07
N LEU A 287 -13.86 25.59 -13.26
CA LEU A 287 -13.00 26.72 -13.62
C LEU A 287 -13.79 28.05 -13.65
N ASP A 288 -15.00 28.04 -14.19
CA ASP A 288 -15.90 29.20 -14.21
C ASP A 288 -16.26 29.63 -12.79
N ALA A 289 -16.55 28.67 -11.89
CA ALA A 289 -16.84 28.95 -10.50
C ALA A 289 -15.64 29.58 -9.77
N PHE A 290 -14.42 29.07 -9.98
CA PHE A 290 -13.20 29.65 -9.40
C PHE A 290 -12.87 31.03 -9.98
N THR A 291 -13.08 31.22 -11.28
CA THR A 291 -12.87 32.51 -11.96
C THR A 291 -13.87 33.55 -11.45
N ALA A 292 -15.15 33.19 -11.35
CA ALA A 292 -16.20 34.05 -10.81
C ALA A 292 -16.00 34.34 -9.32
N ALA A 293 -15.43 33.41 -8.56
CA ALA A 293 -15.03 33.61 -7.17
C ALA A 293 -13.75 34.47 -7.00
N GLN A 294 -13.07 34.83 -8.10
CA GLN A 294 -11.78 35.54 -8.07
C GLN A 294 -10.70 34.79 -7.27
N ARG A 295 -10.66 33.45 -7.41
CA ARG A 295 -9.72 32.56 -6.72
C ARG A 295 -8.76 31.85 -7.70
N PRO A 296 -7.80 32.58 -8.30
CA PRO A 296 -6.80 31.98 -9.20
C PRO A 296 -5.87 30.99 -8.48
N ASP A 297 -5.69 31.16 -7.17
CA ASP A 297 -4.98 30.24 -6.28
C ASP A 297 -5.57 28.83 -6.36
N LEU A 298 -6.90 28.69 -6.32
CA LEU A 298 -7.55 27.38 -6.39
C LEU A 298 -7.38 26.68 -7.74
N ILE A 299 -7.23 27.46 -8.82
CA ILE A 299 -6.95 26.93 -10.16
C ILE A 299 -5.49 26.44 -10.21
N ALA A 300 -4.55 27.25 -9.74
CA ALA A 300 -3.13 26.94 -9.69
C ALA A 300 -2.86 25.70 -8.81
N ASP A 301 -3.43 25.64 -7.61
CA ASP A 301 -3.30 24.51 -6.69
C ASP A 301 -3.91 23.21 -7.23
N SER A 302 -4.94 23.32 -8.08
CA SER A 302 -5.65 22.18 -8.65
C SER A 302 -5.07 21.71 -9.99
N ILE A 303 -4.04 22.38 -10.54
CA ILE A 303 -3.52 22.08 -11.87
C ILE A 303 -2.98 20.65 -11.98
N ASP A 304 -2.41 20.10 -10.91
CA ASP A 304 -1.94 18.70 -10.88
C ASP A 304 -3.08 17.73 -11.24
N LYS A 305 -4.26 17.96 -10.66
CA LYS A 305 -5.47 17.15 -10.86
C LYS A 305 -6.08 17.41 -12.23
N PHE A 306 -6.20 18.69 -12.61
CA PHE A 306 -6.73 19.06 -13.92
C PHE A 306 -5.86 18.58 -15.07
N GLY A 307 -4.54 18.62 -14.92
CA GLY A 307 -3.59 18.13 -15.92
C GLY A 307 -3.82 16.65 -16.25
N VAL A 308 -4.12 15.81 -15.24
CA VAL A 308 -4.47 14.38 -15.48
C VAL A 308 -5.70 14.25 -16.38
N ILE A 309 -6.73 15.04 -16.10
CA ILE A 309 -8.00 15.04 -16.84
C ILE A 309 -7.80 15.61 -18.26
N LEU A 310 -7.07 16.72 -18.40
CA LEU A 310 -6.81 17.36 -19.69
C LEU A 310 -5.96 16.50 -20.61
N ARG A 311 -4.98 15.77 -20.06
CA ARG A 311 -4.21 14.76 -20.79
C ARG A 311 -5.10 13.65 -21.34
N TYR A 312 -6.05 13.17 -20.52
CA TYR A 312 -7.03 12.18 -20.96
C TYR A 312 -7.96 12.71 -22.06
N LEU A 313 -8.41 13.96 -21.94
CA LEU A 313 -9.24 14.62 -22.95
C LEU A 313 -8.47 15.09 -24.20
N GLN A 314 -7.13 15.02 -24.17
CA GLN A 314 -6.23 15.59 -25.19
C GLN A 314 -6.46 17.10 -25.43
N ALA A 315 -6.92 17.83 -24.40
CA ALA A 315 -7.21 19.26 -24.46
C ALA A 315 -5.94 20.09 -24.19
N TRP A 316 -4.93 19.93 -25.05
CA TRP A 316 -3.58 20.48 -24.86
C TRP A 316 -3.53 22.01 -24.79
N GLU A 317 -4.34 22.71 -25.61
CA GLU A 317 -4.40 24.18 -25.56
C GLU A 317 -4.95 24.68 -24.22
N GLN A 318 -6.01 24.05 -23.71
CA GLN A 318 -6.54 24.41 -22.40
C GLN A 318 -5.55 24.09 -21.29
N PHE A 319 -4.84 22.95 -21.38
CA PHE A 319 -3.80 22.61 -20.41
C PHE A 319 -2.66 23.63 -20.41
N LYS A 320 -2.24 24.10 -21.59
CA LYS A 320 -1.26 25.17 -21.74
C LYS A 320 -1.71 26.44 -21.01
N THR A 321 -2.92 26.92 -21.29
CA THR A 321 -3.44 28.16 -20.70
C THR A 321 -3.49 28.07 -19.17
N LEU A 322 -3.94 26.95 -18.62
CA LEU A 322 -3.97 26.76 -17.17
C LEU A 322 -2.57 26.68 -16.58
N ALA A 323 -1.61 26.03 -17.26
CA ALA A 323 -0.22 25.97 -16.82
C ALA A 323 0.49 27.34 -16.85
N GLU A 324 0.20 28.17 -17.85
CA GLU A 324 0.69 29.56 -17.89
C GLU A 324 0.10 30.40 -16.75
N GLN A 325 -1.19 30.22 -16.44
CA GLN A 325 -1.83 30.90 -15.31
C GLN A 325 -1.26 30.45 -13.96
N ALA A 326 -1.07 29.14 -13.77
CA ALA A 326 -0.48 28.58 -12.56
C ALA A 326 0.97 29.06 -12.38
N LEU A 327 1.76 29.11 -13.46
CA LEU A 327 3.13 29.60 -13.42
C LEU A 327 3.21 31.04 -12.91
N ILE A 328 2.38 31.95 -13.46
CA ILE A 328 2.35 33.36 -13.02
C ILE A 328 2.02 33.45 -11.52
N PHE A 329 1.07 32.63 -11.06
CA PHE A 329 0.67 32.60 -9.65
C PHE A 329 1.81 32.09 -8.77
N HIS A 330 2.39 30.93 -9.07
CA HIS A 330 3.46 30.34 -8.26
C HIS A 330 4.77 31.14 -8.31
N GLU A 331 5.05 31.86 -9.41
CA GLU A 331 6.13 32.86 -9.47
C GLU A 331 5.89 34.01 -8.49
N SER A 332 4.65 34.49 -8.37
CA SER A 332 4.31 35.55 -7.40
C SER A 332 4.47 35.10 -5.94
N GLU A 333 4.29 33.81 -5.66
CA GLU A 333 4.51 33.20 -4.34
C GLU A 333 5.97 32.77 -4.09
N ASN A 334 6.85 32.87 -5.08
CA ASN A 334 8.20 32.30 -5.06
C ASN A 334 8.26 30.80 -4.72
N ASN A 335 7.24 30.03 -5.13
CA ASN A 335 7.17 28.60 -4.85
C ASN A 335 7.98 27.80 -5.89
N THR A 336 9.29 27.69 -5.69
CA THR A 336 10.24 27.07 -6.64
C THR A 336 9.85 25.66 -7.09
N ILE A 337 9.30 24.84 -6.18
CA ILE A 337 8.87 23.47 -6.48
C ILE A 337 7.68 23.47 -7.44
N LYS A 338 6.70 24.35 -7.22
CA LYS A 338 5.52 24.49 -8.08
C LYS A 338 5.88 25.12 -9.43
N ILE A 339 6.77 26.10 -9.45
CA ILE A 339 7.29 26.69 -10.69
C ILE A 339 7.95 25.61 -11.57
N ALA A 340 8.76 24.72 -11.00
CA ALA A 340 9.36 23.62 -11.76
C ALA A 340 8.30 22.65 -12.32
N GLN A 341 7.23 22.38 -11.56
CA GLN A 341 6.10 21.57 -12.02
C GLN A 341 5.41 22.21 -13.22
N ASP A 342 5.14 23.52 -13.16
CA ASP A 342 4.46 24.25 -14.23
C ASP A 342 5.29 24.25 -15.52
N TYR A 343 6.62 24.48 -15.42
CA TYR A 343 7.51 24.31 -16.55
C TYR A 343 7.50 22.87 -17.09
N GLY A 344 7.40 21.87 -16.23
CA GLY A 344 7.20 20.47 -16.61
C GLY A 344 5.90 20.24 -17.40
N PHE A 345 4.79 20.84 -16.98
CA PHE A 345 3.52 20.78 -17.70
C PHE A 345 3.59 21.46 -19.06
N LEU A 346 4.19 22.65 -19.14
CA LEU A 346 4.38 23.35 -20.41
C LEU A 346 5.28 22.57 -21.37
N ALA A 347 6.33 21.92 -20.84
CA ALA A 347 7.21 21.06 -21.62
C ALA A 347 6.48 19.82 -22.17
N GLU A 348 5.59 19.22 -21.38
CA GLU A 348 4.73 18.11 -21.79
C GLU A 348 3.77 18.53 -22.91
N VAL A 349 3.13 19.71 -22.77
CA VAL A 349 2.26 20.25 -23.82
C VAL A 349 3.04 20.49 -25.12
N ALA A 350 4.22 21.10 -25.03
CA ALA A 350 5.08 21.32 -26.20
C ALA A 350 5.50 20.00 -26.85
N LEU A 351 5.76 18.95 -26.06
CA LEU A 351 6.05 17.61 -26.56
C LEU A 351 4.85 17.04 -27.34
N ALA A 352 3.64 17.15 -26.79
CA ALA A 352 2.42 16.67 -27.43
C ALA A 352 2.14 17.42 -28.76
N GLN A 353 2.43 18.72 -28.81
CA GLN A 353 2.32 19.57 -30.00
C GLN A 353 3.45 19.36 -31.03
N LYS A 354 4.41 18.47 -30.75
CA LYS A 354 5.59 18.20 -31.60
C LYS A 354 6.59 19.36 -31.70
N ASN A 355 6.55 20.30 -30.77
CA ASN A 355 7.51 21.39 -30.64
C ASN A 355 8.72 20.92 -29.81
N TRP A 356 9.54 20.03 -30.39
CA TRP A 356 10.60 19.31 -29.67
C TRP A 356 11.65 20.23 -29.03
N GLN A 357 12.06 21.29 -29.71
CA GLN A 357 13.04 22.25 -29.17
C GLN A 357 12.49 22.99 -27.96
N GLN A 358 11.27 23.54 -28.07
CA GLN A 358 10.60 24.23 -26.97
C GLN A 358 10.36 23.29 -25.78
N SER A 359 9.96 22.04 -26.04
CA SER A 359 9.79 21.03 -24.99
C SER A 359 11.10 20.76 -24.24
N GLN A 360 12.22 20.61 -24.97
CA GLN A 360 13.53 20.42 -24.35
C GLN A 360 13.95 21.64 -23.51
N GLU A 361 13.76 22.87 -24.02
CA GLU A 361 14.11 24.09 -23.29
C GLU A 361 13.30 24.27 -22.00
N LEU A 362 11.98 24.06 -22.07
CA LEU A 362 11.09 24.18 -20.91
C LEU A 362 11.39 23.09 -19.86
N ALA A 363 11.63 21.86 -20.30
CA ALA A 363 11.97 20.77 -19.39
C ALA A 363 13.35 20.98 -18.75
N GLN A 364 14.32 21.54 -19.48
CA GLN A 364 15.62 21.89 -18.92
C GLN A 364 15.50 22.98 -17.86
N LYS A 365 14.68 24.02 -18.09
CA LYS A 365 14.39 25.05 -17.06
C LYS A 365 13.80 24.42 -15.79
N ALA A 366 12.84 23.51 -15.94
CA ALA A 366 12.28 22.77 -14.81
C ALA A 366 13.35 21.98 -14.04
N LEU A 367 14.24 21.29 -14.77
CA LEU A 367 15.33 20.53 -14.19
C LEU A 367 16.34 21.42 -13.44
N ASP A 368 16.70 22.56 -14.02
CA ASP A 368 17.64 23.50 -13.42
C ASP A 368 17.10 24.04 -12.08
N ILE A 369 15.82 24.41 -12.04
CA ILE A 369 15.14 24.88 -10.81
C ILE A 369 15.12 23.80 -9.72
N LEU A 370 14.86 22.54 -10.10
CA LEU A 370 14.89 21.42 -9.15
C LEU A 370 16.31 21.13 -8.64
N SER A 371 17.32 21.27 -9.50
CA SER A 371 18.72 20.99 -9.14
C SER A 371 19.31 21.98 -8.12
N THR A 372 18.79 23.21 -8.08
CA THR A 372 19.19 24.23 -7.08
C THR A 372 18.70 23.94 -5.66
N ASN A 373 17.73 23.04 -5.47
CA ASN A 373 17.21 22.67 -4.15
C ASN A 373 17.86 21.35 -3.68
N HIS A 374 18.79 21.42 -2.72
CA HIS A 374 19.59 20.26 -2.27
C HIS A 374 18.88 19.26 -1.34
N GLN A 375 17.58 19.42 -1.06
CA GLN A 375 16.81 18.49 -0.24
C GLN A 375 15.60 17.99 -1.01
N PHE A 376 15.76 16.85 -1.68
CA PHE A 376 14.68 16.26 -2.47
C PHE A 376 13.60 15.63 -1.58
N ALA A 377 12.40 16.22 -1.55
CA ALA A 377 11.21 15.53 -1.05
C ALA A 377 10.77 14.42 -2.03
N GLN A 378 10.02 13.42 -1.56
CA GLN A 378 9.58 12.29 -2.41
C GLN A 378 8.77 12.73 -3.64
N ALA A 379 7.96 13.80 -3.51
CA ALA A 379 7.19 14.34 -4.63
C ALA A 379 8.08 14.96 -5.72
N GLU A 380 9.25 15.49 -5.34
CA GLU A 380 10.22 16.08 -6.26
C GLU A 380 10.96 14.99 -7.05
N ILE A 381 11.15 13.80 -6.45
CA ILE A 381 11.73 12.63 -7.12
C ILE A 381 10.83 12.14 -8.26
N ASP A 382 9.51 12.07 -8.03
CA ASP A 382 8.53 11.68 -9.05
C ASP A 382 8.51 12.68 -10.22
N GLN A 383 8.66 13.96 -9.91
CA GLN A 383 8.71 15.05 -10.89
C GLN A 383 10.01 15.04 -11.70
N LEU A 384 11.14 14.83 -11.03
CA LEU A 384 12.43 14.68 -11.67
C LEU A 384 12.41 13.56 -12.70
N GLN A 385 11.87 12.39 -12.35
CA GLN A 385 11.75 11.26 -13.27
C GLN A 385 10.91 11.59 -14.51
N LYS A 386 9.79 12.32 -14.33
CA LYS A 386 8.94 12.79 -15.45
C LYS A 386 9.67 13.78 -16.36
N ILE A 387 10.37 14.75 -15.78
CA ILE A 387 11.12 15.77 -16.53
C ILE A 387 12.23 15.12 -17.36
N LEU A 388 13.02 14.22 -16.76
CA LEU A 388 14.06 13.49 -17.49
C LEU A 388 13.50 12.67 -18.66
N LEU A 389 12.33 12.05 -18.46
CA LEU A 389 11.63 11.35 -19.53
C LEU A 389 11.21 12.30 -20.67
N ILE A 390 10.64 13.46 -20.36
CA ILE A 390 10.24 14.48 -21.37
C ILE A 390 11.46 14.96 -22.16
N ILE A 391 12.55 15.31 -21.46
CA ILE A 391 13.82 15.72 -22.10
C ILE A 391 14.30 14.64 -23.06
N ALA A 392 14.35 13.39 -22.62
CA ALA A 392 14.82 12.28 -23.45
C ALA A 392 13.93 12.02 -24.67
N GLN A 393 12.61 12.19 -24.54
CA GLN A 393 11.68 12.08 -25.67
C GLN A 393 11.91 13.19 -26.69
N ALA A 394 12.07 14.45 -26.25
CA ALA A 394 12.40 15.55 -27.13
C ALA A 394 13.74 15.32 -27.85
N GLN A 395 14.78 14.91 -27.11
CA GLN A 395 16.11 14.59 -27.64
C GLN A 395 16.08 13.43 -28.64
N GLN A 396 15.26 12.39 -28.40
CA GLN A 396 15.05 11.30 -29.34
C GLN A 396 14.53 11.81 -30.68
N HIS A 397 13.53 12.70 -30.67
CA HIS A 397 12.98 13.31 -31.89
C HIS A 397 13.97 14.27 -32.58
N LEU A 398 14.84 14.90 -31.81
CA LEU A 398 15.95 15.74 -32.30
C LEU A 398 17.19 14.93 -32.72
N LYS A 399 17.14 13.60 -32.68
CA LYS A 399 18.24 12.67 -33.02
C LYS A 399 19.47 12.77 -32.11
N GLN A 400 19.30 13.32 -30.90
CA GLN A 400 20.33 13.39 -29.86
C GLN A 400 20.31 12.11 -29.02
N TYR A 401 20.63 10.96 -29.65
CA TYR A 401 20.39 9.65 -29.05
C TYR A 401 21.21 9.36 -27.79
N GLN A 402 22.46 9.81 -27.72
CA GLN A 402 23.30 9.57 -26.54
C GLN A 402 22.76 10.32 -25.32
N SER A 403 22.49 11.63 -25.46
CA SER A 403 21.89 12.43 -24.39
C SER A 403 20.55 11.89 -23.92
N ALA A 404 19.73 11.37 -24.85
CA ALA A 404 18.47 10.73 -24.50
C ALA A 404 18.68 9.46 -23.65
N ILE A 405 19.69 8.64 -23.97
CA ILE A 405 20.05 7.47 -23.16
C ILE A 405 20.54 7.91 -21.79
N ASP A 406 21.42 8.90 -21.72
CA ASP A 406 21.98 9.38 -20.45
C ASP A 406 20.87 9.86 -19.51
N ASN A 407 19.93 10.68 -20.00
CA ASN A 407 18.77 11.13 -19.23
C ASN A 407 17.84 9.98 -18.81
N LEU A 408 17.59 9.00 -19.68
CA LEU A 408 16.76 7.84 -19.34
C LEU A 408 17.44 6.88 -18.36
N THR A 409 18.76 6.77 -18.40
CA THR A 409 19.52 5.97 -17.43
C THR A 409 19.49 6.62 -16.06
N ALA A 410 19.68 7.94 -15.96
CA ALA A 410 19.44 8.69 -14.72
C ALA A 410 17.99 8.51 -14.22
N ALA A 411 16.99 8.58 -15.10
CA ALA A 411 15.60 8.37 -14.74
C ALA A 411 15.31 6.91 -14.28
N ARG A 412 16.07 5.94 -14.78
CA ARG A 412 16.00 4.52 -14.37
C ARG A 412 16.61 4.31 -12.98
N GLU A 413 17.70 5.00 -12.64
CA GLU A 413 18.37 4.90 -11.33
C GLU A 413 17.48 5.40 -10.17
N ILE A 414 16.58 6.36 -10.45
CA ILE A 414 15.53 6.79 -9.51
C ILE A 414 14.64 5.60 -9.09
N GLY A 415 14.42 4.63 -9.98
CA GLY A 415 13.61 3.46 -9.71
C GLY A 415 12.09 3.71 -9.85
N ILE A 416 11.30 2.75 -9.37
CA ILE A 416 9.83 2.83 -9.45
C ILE A 416 9.34 3.76 -8.35
N THR A 417 8.86 4.92 -8.77
CA THR A 417 8.17 5.89 -7.91
C THR A 417 6.79 5.36 -7.52
N LYS A 418 6.36 5.63 -6.29
CA LYS A 418 5.17 5.00 -5.67
C LYS A 418 3.86 5.30 -6.42
N ASN A 419 3.82 6.35 -7.23
CA ASN A 419 2.59 6.88 -7.81
C ASN A 419 2.33 6.50 -9.27
N ASP A 420 3.31 6.00 -10.04
CA ASP A 420 3.04 5.58 -11.43
C ASP A 420 4.09 4.63 -12.04
N PRO A 421 3.90 3.29 -11.99
CA PRO A 421 4.80 2.35 -12.65
C PRO A 421 4.79 2.50 -14.18
N GLN A 422 3.80 3.17 -14.77
CA GLN A 422 3.75 3.38 -16.22
C GLN A 422 4.90 4.24 -16.71
N ILE A 423 5.34 5.22 -15.91
CA ILE A 423 6.47 6.10 -16.24
C ILE A 423 7.74 5.26 -16.33
N TYR A 424 8.00 4.42 -15.32
CA TYR A 424 9.14 3.51 -15.32
C TYR A 424 9.09 2.49 -16.48
N ILE A 425 7.91 1.91 -16.73
CA ILE A 425 7.70 1.00 -17.87
C ILE A 425 7.97 1.71 -19.20
N HIS A 426 7.59 2.98 -19.32
CA HIS A 426 7.79 3.79 -20.52
C HIS A 426 9.25 4.17 -20.71
N ILE A 427 9.97 4.55 -19.65
CA ILE A 427 11.42 4.76 -19.64
C ILE A 427 12.13 3.51 -20.19
N LEU A 428 11.84 2.34 -19.62
CA LEU A 428 12.43 1.08 -20.07
C LEU A 428 12.07 0.74 -21.53
N ARG A 429 10.87 1.10 -21.98
CA ARG A 429 10.44 0.91 -23.36
C ARG A 429 11.24 1.78 -24.33
N ILE A 430 11.52 3.04 -23.97
CA ILE A 430 12.33 3.94 -24.81
C ILE A 430 13.80 3.50 -24.78
N LEU A 431 14.36 3.20 -23.61
CA LEU A 431 15.72 2.64 -23.48
C LEU A 431 15.90 1.39 -24.35
N GLN A 432 14.96 0.46 -24.27
CA GLN A 432 14.98 -0.74 -25.11
C GLN A 432 15.06 -0.39 -26.61
N LYS A 433 14.27 0.58 -27.07
CA LYS A 433 14.28 1.02 -28.48
C LYS A 433 15.61 1.66 -28.87
N LEU A 434 16.13 2.56 -28.04
CA LEU A 434 17.38 3.28 -28.31
C LEU A 434 18.59 2.33 -28.31
N PHE A 435 18.70 1.44 -27.32
CA PHE A 435 19.76 0.43 -27.28
C PHE A 435 19.71 -0.50 -28.50
N TYR A 436 18.51 -0.89 -28.92
CA TYR A 436 18.36 -1.72 -30.13
C TYR A 436 18.82 -0.98 -31.39
N GLN A 437 18.49 0.31 -31.52
CA GLN A 437 18.94 1.16 -32.64
C GLN A 437 20.46 1.33 -32.66
N GLN A 438 21.10 1.38 -31.50
CA GLN A 438 22.56 1.44 -31.36
C GLN A 438 23.25 0.06 -31.40
N GLN A 439 22.54 -1.02 -31.75
CA GLN A 439 23.05 -2.39 -31.80
C GLN A 439 23.54 -2.96 -30.44
N GLN A 440 23.14 -2.33 -29.34
CA GLN A 440 23.41 -2.81 -27.98
C GLN A 440 22.35 -3.84 -27.56
N TYR A 441 22.36 -4.99 -28.21
CA TYR A 441 21.28 -6.00 -28.08
C TYR A 441 21.16 -6.59 -26.67
N LEU A 442 22.26 -6.73 -25.93
CA LEU A 442 22.24 -7.21 -24.55
C LEU A 442 21.51 -6.23 -23.64
N SER A 443 21.90 -4.95 -23.67
CA SER A 443 21.24 -3.89 -22.90
C SER A 443 19.75 -3.75 -23.26
N ALA A 444 19.42 -3.87 -24.55
CA ALA A 444 18.03 -3.87 -25.01
C ALA A 444 17.25 -5.08 -24.46
N PHE A 445 17.87 -6.26 -24.41
CA PHE A 445 17.26 -7.46 -23.85
C PHE A 445 17.05 -7.36 -22.34
N ASP A 446 18.00 -6.80 -21.61
CA ASP A 446 17.89 -6.58 -20.17
C ASP A 446 16.77 -5.59 -19.82
N ALA A 447 16.70 -4.45 -20.53
CA ALA A 447 15.61 -3.49 -20.39
C ALA A 447 14.23 -4.13 -20.68
N LYS A 448 14.16 -5.04 -21.66
CA LYS A 448 12.95 -5.80 -21.98
C LYS A 448 12.56 -6.75 -20.84
N LEU A 449 13.51 -7.48 -20.27
CA LEU A 449 13.25 -8.40 -19.16
C LEU A 449 12.78 -7.65 -17.92
N GLU A 450 13.44 -6.54 -17.60
CA GLU A 450 13.08 -5.69 -16.48
C GLU A 450 11.66 -5.14 -16.66
N ARG A 451 11.34 -4.57 -17.83
CA ARG A 451 10.00 -4.04 -18.12
C ARG A 451 8.92 -5.09 -17.94
N ARG A 452 9.16 -6.32 -18.42
CA ARG A 452 8.21 -7.43 -18.25
C ARG A 452 8.04 -7.84 -16.79
N SER A 453 9.10 -7.78 -16.00
CA SER A 453 9.04 -8.06 -14.57
C SER A 453 8.22 -7.01 -13.83
N VAL A 454 8.40 -5.72 -14.16
CA VAL A 454 7.59 -4.65 -13.59
C VAL A 454 6.13 -4.77 -14.01
N GLU A 455 5.87 -4.97 -15.31
CA GLU A 455 4.51 -5.20 -15.82
C GLU A 455 3.82 -6.38 -15.11
N GLN A 456 4.55 -7.47 -14.82
CA GLN A 456 4.03 -8.61 -14.07
C GLN A 456 3.75 -8.28 -12.60
N GLN A 457 4.67 -7.61 -11.91
CA GLN A 457 4.50 -7.22 -10.51
C GLN A 457 3.25 -6.35 -10.30
N PHE A 458 2.87 -5.53 -11.27
CA PHE A 458 1.70 -4.65 -11.22
C PHE A 458 0.46 -5.20 -11.95
N GLY A 459 0.45 -6.49 -12.33
CA GLY A 459 -0.73 -7.13 -12.95
C GLY A 459 -1.04 -6.68 -14.39
N LEU A 460 -0.13 -5.97 -15.06
CA LEU A 460 -0.27 -5.52 -16.44
C LEU A 460 0.10 -6.63 -17.45
N ARG A 461 0.69 -7.73 -16.98
CA ARG A 461 1.13 -8.86 -17.80
C ARG A 461 1.14 -10.16 -16.99
N ALA A 462 0.47 -11.19 -17.48
CA ALA A 462 0.51 -12.52 -16.86
C ALA A 462 1.78 -13.32 -17.22
N PHE A 463 2.28 -13.20 -18.46
CA PHE A 463 3.41 -14.01 -18.94
C PHE A 463 4.71 -13.23 -19.07
N ILE A 464 5.68 -13.52 -18.19
CA ILE A 464 6.98 -12.84 -18.13
C ILE A 464 8.01 -13.34 -19.17
N GLY A 465 7.82 -14.55 -19.72
CA GLY A 465 8.77 -15.19 -20.64
C GLY A 465 9.99 -15.77 -19.91
N ALA A 466 11.20 -15.46 -20.38
CA ALA A 466 12.46 -15.95 -19.79
C ALA A 466 12.76 -15.40 -18.37
N GLY A 467 11.93 -14.50 -17.85
CA GLY A 467 12.03 -13.97 -16.49
C GLY A 467 11.52 -14.93 -15.42
N ARG A 468 11.64 -14.51 -14.16
CA ARG A 468 11.12 -15.23 -12.99
C ARG A 468 9.98 -14.42 -12.40
N LEU A 469 8.89 -15.09 -12.02
CA LEU A 469 7.78 -14.41 -11.36
C LEU A 469 8.28 -13.79 -10.04
N GLN A 470 7.77 -12.59 -9.76
CA GLN A 470 8.01 -11.86 -8.53
C GLN A 470 6.68 -11.67 -7.79
N ALA A 471 6.76 -11.33 -6.50
CA ALA A 471 5.60 -10.97 -5.71
C ALA A 471 4.83 -9.80 -6.35
N THR A 472 3.50 -9.86 -6.30
CA THR A 472 2.65 -8.79 -6.82
C THR A 472 2.76 -7.58 -5.91
N LYS A 473 2.99 -6.41 -6.50
CA LYS A 473 2.99 -5.12 -5.81
C LYS A 473 1.63 -4.46 -6.04
N ARG A 474 1.13 -3.78 -5.02
CA ARG A 474 -0.04 -2.92 -5.14
C ARG A 474 0.42 -1.49 -5.27
N LEU A 475 -0.31 -0.72 -6.08
CA LEU A 475 -0.17 0.73 -6.08
C LEU A 475 -0.71 1.25 -4.75
N GLU A 476 0.01 2.19 -4.14
CA GLU A 476 -0.52 2.93 -3.00
C GLU A 476 -1.79 3.64 -3.46
N THR A 477 -2.88 3.51 -2.71
CA THR A 477 -4.05 4.34 -2.92
C THR A 477 -3.64 5.78 -2.58
N PRO A 478 -3.69 6.73 -3.53
CA PRO A 478 -3.13 8.07 -3.35
C PRO A 478 -3.80 8.90 -2.23
N ASN A 479 -4.88 8.40 -1.64
CA ASN A 479 -5.70 9.11 -0.66
C ASN A 479 -5.32 8.81 0.81
N PHE A 480 -4.34 7.94 1.07
CA PHE A 480 -3.84 7.68 2.41
C PHE A 480 -2.41 8.20 2.55
N THR A 481 -2.13 8.87 3.67
CA THR A 481 -0.81 9.43 4.00
C THR A 481 0.35 8.53 3.55
N PRO A 482 1.38 9.08 2.87
CA PRO A 482 2.52 8.32 2.39
C PRO A 482 3.46 8.04 3.57
N LYS A 483 3.04 7.22 4.53
CA LYS A 483 3.98 6.55 5.43
C LYS A 483 4.54 5.35 4.69
N ARG A 484 5.83 5.07 4.86
CA ARG A 484 6.56 3.93 4.27
C ARG A 484 5.85 2.62 4.65
N ILE A 485 4.85 2.22 3.88
CA ILE A 485 4.36 0.85 3.89
C ILE A 485 5.39 0.10 3.06
N ASP A 486 6.14 -0.78 3.72
CA ASP A 486 6.93 -1.77 3.01
C ASP A 486 5.99 -2.47 2.03
N ASN A 487 6.26 -2.29 0.74
CA ASN A 487 5.52 -2.94 -0.32
C ASN A 487 5.90 -4.43 -0.30
N GLN A 488 5.52 -5.16 0.76
CA GLN A 488 6.01 -6.49 1.13
C GLN A 488 5.62 -7.56 0.10
N GLY A 489 4.81 -7.19 -0.89
CA GLY A 489 4.38 -8.01 -2.01
C GLY A 489 3.33 -9.04 -1.57
N SER A 490 2.27 -9.23 -2.36
CA SER A 490 1.37 -10.36 -2.19
C SER A 490 1.80 -11.55 -3.03
N VAL A 491 1.29 -12.72 -2.66
CA VAL A 491 1.38 -13.90 -3.52
C VAL A 491 0.84 -13.54 -4.90
N ALA A 492 1.60 -13.88 -5.92
CA ALA A 492 1.25 -13.54 -7.29
C ALA A 492 0.10 -14.44 -7.79
N PRO A 493 -0.92 -13.90 -8.48
CA PRO A 493 -2.07 -14.68 -8.93
C PRO A 493 -1.69 -15.83 -9.85
N GLU A 494 -0.56 -15.73 -10.56
CA GLU A 494 -0.01 -16.79 -11.40
C GLU A 494 0.37 -18.05 -10.61
N ILE A 495 0.67 -17.93 -9.31
CA ILE A 495 0.91 -19.08 -8.42
C ILE A 495 -0.38 -19.87 -8.22
N ALA A 496 -1.50 -19.18 -7.97
CA ALA A 496 -2.81 -19.83 -7.86
C ALA A 496 -3.26 -20.40 -9.21
N ALA A 497 -3.13 -19.63 -10.30
CA ALA A 497 -3.51 -20.05 -11.64
C ALA A 497 -2.74 -21.28 -12.15
N SER A 498 -1.51 -21.48 -11.68
CA SER A 498 -0.70 -22.67 -11.99
C SER A 498 -0.97 -23.87 -11.07
N GLY A 499 -1.93 -23.75 -10.13
CA GLY A 499 -2.23 -24.79 -9.13
C GLY A 499 -1.21 -24.90 -7.99
N ARG A 500 -0.19 -24.03 -7.97
CA ARG A 500 0.93 -24.07 -7.02
C ARG A 500 0.64 -23.45 -5.67
N GLN A 501 -0.55 -22.88 -5.49
CA GLN A 501 -0.98 -22.39 -4.17
C GLN A 501 -0.91 -23.49 -3.11
N LEU A 502 -1.36 -24.70 -3.46
CA LEU A 502 -1.28 -25.87 -2.57
C LEU A 502 0.16 -26.25 -2.19
N ASP A 503 1.14 -25.95 -3.04
CA ASP A 503 2.55 -26.18 -2.72
C ASP A 503 3.06 -25.11 -1.75
N VAL A 504 2.65 -23.85 -1.91
CA VAL A 504 2.96 -22.76 -0.97
C VAL A 504 2.38 -23.06 0.41
N ASP A 505 1.10 -23.44 0.49
CA ASP A 505 0.42 -23.71 1.75
C ASP A 505 1.08 -24.90 2.49
N ARG A 506 1.40 -25.97 1.75
CA ARG A 506 2.15 -27.11 2.30
C ARG A 506 3.55 -26.72 2.75
N LEU A 507 4.23 -25.79 2.08
CA LEU A 507 5.54 -25.31 2.51
C LEU A 507 5.43 -24.49 3.81
N ILE A 508 4.44 -23.63 3.95
CA ILE A 508 4.20 -22.84 5.16
C ILE A 508 3.91 -23.77 6.35
N GLU A 509 3.03 -24.75 6.17
CA GLU A 509 2.73 -25.76 7.19
C GLU A 509 4.01 -26.48 7.63
N ARG A 510 4.86 -26.88 6.67
CA ARG A 510 6.12 -27.57 6.95
C ARG A 510 7.12 -26.70 7.70
N ILE A 511 7.22 -25.42 7.36
CA ILE A 511 8.09 -24.46 8.05
C ILE A 511 7.63 -24.27 9.50
N GLY A 512 6.32 -24.28 9.74
CA GLY A 512 5.76 -24.16 11.09
C GLY A 512 5.99 -25.35 12.01
N ARG A 513 6.46 -26.49 11.49
CA ARG A 513 6.71 -27.67 12.32
C ARG A 513 8.16 -27.70 12.81
N ASN A 514 8.33 -27.91 14.11
CA ASN A 514 9.64 -27.99 14.74
C ASN A 514 10.49 -29.19 14.29
N ASP A 515 9.87 -30.23 13.72
CA ASP A 515 10.53 -31.44 13.22
C ASP A 515 11.19 -31.26 11.83
N ARG A 516 10.92 -30.16 11.11
CA ARG A 516 11.42 -29.92 9.74
C ARG A 516 12.36 -28.71 9.68
N LYS A 517 13.66 -28.95 9.91
CA LYS A 517 14.69 -27.88 9.90
C LYS A 517 15.27 -27.56 8.52
N LEU A 518 15.14 -28.47 7.54
CA LEU A 518 15.62 -28.29 6.17
C LEU A 518 14.54 -28.74 5.18
N ILE A 519 14.27 -27.91 4.18
CA ILE A 519 13.31 -28.21 3.10
C ILE A 519 14.04 -28.03 1.76
N VAL A 520 14.06 -29.09 0.95
CA VAL A 520 14.69 -29.07 -0.38
C VAL A 520 13.60 -29.02 -1.45
N ILE A 521 13.65 -28.00 -2.32
CA ILE A 521 12.78 -27.86 -3.50
C ILE A 521 13.60 -28.25 -4.74
N HIS A 522 13.31 -29.41 -5.34
CA HIS A 522 14.06 -29.94 -6.49
C HIS A 522 13.17 -30.09 -7.73
N GLY A 523 13.79 -30.20 -8.91
CA GLY A 523 13.11 -30.36 -10.21
C GLY A 523 13.95 -29.83 -11.38
N GLN A 524 13.55 -30.15 -12.61
CA GLN A 524 14.26 -29.75 -13.84
C GLN A 524 14.39 -28.22 -14.00
N SER A 525 15.28 -27.75 -14.88
CA SER A 525 15.38 -26.32 -15.19
C SER A 525 14.08 -25.82 -15.84
N GLY A 526 13.70 -24.57 -15.58
CA GLY A 526 12.49 -23.98 -16.16
C GLY A 526 11.16 -24.33 -15.47
N VAL A 527 11.11 -25.34 -14.59
CA VAL A 527 9.86 -25.75 -13.89
C VAL A 527 9.34 -24.75 -12.84
N GLY A 528 9.82 -23.51 -12.82
CA GLY A 528 9.27 -22.46 -11.95
C GLY A 528 9.65 -22.54 -10.46
N LYS A 529 10.74 -23.22 -10.08
CA LYS A 529 11.19 -23.29 -8.68
C LYS A 529 11.42 -21.91 -8.06
N SER A 530 12.18 -21.06 -8.75
CA SER A 530 12.46 -19.69 -8.28
C SER A 530 11.20 -18.81 -8.28
N SER A 531 10.25 -19.09 -9.17
CA SER A 531 8.96 -18.41 -9.19
C SER A 531 8.11 -18.79 -7.98
N LEU A 532 8.03 -20.09 -7.65
CA LEU A 532 7.34 -20.58 -6.44
C LEU A 532 7.89 -19.91 -5.17
N VAL A 533 9.21 -19.75 -5.08
CA VAL A 533 9.84 -19.10 -3.93
C VAL A 533 9.56 -17.59 -3.92
N ASN A 534 9.93 -16.86 -4.98
CA ASN A 534 9.90 -15.39 -4.97
C ASN A 534 8.48 -14.80 -5.09
N ALA A 535 7.59 -15.45 -5.82
CA ALA A 535 6.24 -14.97 -6.07
C ALA A 535 5.17 -15.65 -5.20
N GLY A 536 5.51 -16.76 -4.52
CA GLY A 536 4.61 -17.52 -3.67
C GLY A 536 5.05 -17.54 -2.21
N LEU A 537 6.06 -18.36 -1.90
CA LEU A 537 6.46 -18.65 -0.52
C LEU A 537 6.91 -17.41 0.26
N VAL A 538 7.81 -16.61 -0.31
CA VAL A 538 8.36 -15.42 0.35
C VAL A 538 7.29 -14.39 0.69
N PRO A 539 6.44 -13.93 -0.25
CA PRO A 539 5.37 -12.99 0.10
C PRO A 539 4.35 -13.60 1.07
N ALA A 540 4.09 -14.91 1.02
CA ALA A 540 3.22 -15.55 1.99
C ALA A 540 3.80 -15.53 3.41
N LEU A 541 5.09 -15.87 3.57
CA LEU A 541 5.79 -15.79 4.86
C LEU A 541 5.92 -14.35 5.38
N ARG A 542 6.01 -13.35 4.49
CA ARG A 542 5.96 -11.93 4.88
C ARG A 542 4.59 -11.47 5.33
N LYS A 543 3.52 -12.20 5.02
CA LYS A 543 2.20 -11.82 5.53
C LYS A 543 1.87 -12.63 6.77
N GLN A 544 2.21 -13.91 6.76
CA GLN A 544 1.80 -14.86 7.80
C GLN A 544 2.85 -15.04 8.89
N ALA A 545 2.46 -14.75 10.13
CA ALA A 545 3.18 -15.21 11.32
C ALA A 545 3.01 -16.72 11.50
N ILE A 546 4.02 -17.37 12.07
CA ILE A 546 4.00 -18.81 12.36
C ILE A 546 3.92 -18.97 13.88
N GLY A 547 2.74 -19.34 14.37
CA GLY A 547 2.46 -19.43 15.81
C GLY A 547 2.57 -18.06 16.47
N ILE A 548 3.49 -17.92 17.43
CA ILE A 548 3.79 -16.68 18.15
C ILE A 548 4.96 -15.89 17.54
N GLN A 549 5.55 -16.34 16.43
CA GLN A 549 6.75 -15.72 15.85
C GLN A 549 6.44 -15.01 14.54
N ASP A 550 6.90 -13.76 14.46
CA ASP A 550 6.97 -13.04 13.20
C ASP A 550 8.12 -13.57 12.33
N ASN A 551 7.89 -13.57 11.02
CA ASN A 551 8.84 -14.14 10.05
C ASN A 551 9.58 -13.05 9.29
N LEU A 552 10.91 -13.19 9.21
CA LEU A 552 11.78 -12.43 8.32
C LEU A 552 12.36 -13.35 7.23
N PRO A 553 11.69 -13.50 6.08
CA PRO A 553 12.20 -14.33 4.99
C PRO A 553 13.32 -13.63 4.23
N VAL A 554 14.49 -14.26 4.17
CA VAL A 554 15.68 -13.79 3.43
C VAL A 554 15.93 -14.69 2.22
N VAL A 555 15.96 -14.10 1.03
CA VAL A 555 16.23 -14.83 -0.23
C VAL A 555 17.66 -14.59 -0.68
N MET A 556 18.50 -15.61 -0.57
CA MET A 556 19.89 -15.58 -1.00
C MET A 556 20.07 -16.37 -2.29
N ARG A 557 20.74 -15.78 -3.29
CA ARG A 557 21.03 -16.44 -4.58
C ARG A 557 22.49 -16.86 -4.72
N VAL A 558 23.39 -16.03 -4.21
CA VAL A 558 24.83 -16.24 -4.27
C VAL A 558 25.27 -16.72 -2.90
N TYR A 559 25.83 -17.93 -2.84
CA TYR A 559 26.23 -18.59 -1.60
C TYR A 559 27.74 -18.78 -1.49
N THR A 560 28.51 -18.32 -2.48
CA THR A 560 29.98 -18.36 -2.47
C THR A 560 30.57 -17.55 -1.31
N ASN A 561 29.99 -16.39 -0.98
CA ASN A 561 30.27 -15.66 0.25
C ASN A 561 28.95 -15.36 1.00
N TRP A 562 28.30 -16.43 1.47
CA TRP A 562 26.96 -16.33 2.04
C TRP A 562 26.86 -15.42 3.28
N MET A 563 27.94 -15.27 4.06
CA MET A 563 27.93 -14.42 5.26
C MET A 563 27.89 -12.94 4.90
N GLU A 564 28.72 -12.50 3.94
CA GLU A 564 28.72 -11.12 3.46
C GLU A 564 27.42 -10.80 2.72
N GLU A 565 26.95 -11.72 1.88
CA GLU A 565 25.67 -11.56 1.18
C GLU A 565 24.49 -11.53 2.16
N LEU A 566 24.49 -12.36 3.20
CA LEU A 566 23.47 -12.33 4.25
C LEU A 566 23.53 -11.01 5.03
N GLY A 567 24.71 -10.53 5.39
CA GLY A 567 24.90 -9.21 6.01
C GLY A 567 24.32 -8.11 5.15
N ARG A 568 24.66 -8.09 3.85
CA ARG A 568 24.12 -7.14 2.86
C ARG A 568 22.60 -7.21 2.77
N LEU A 569 22.01 -8.41 2.77
CA LEU A 569 20.55 -8.61 2.69
C LEU A 569 19.82 -8.21 3.99
N LEU A 570 20.47 -8.33 5.14
CA LEU A 570 19.94 -7.92 6.45
C LEU A 570 20.23 -6.44 6.77
N GLY A 571 21.05 -5.75 5.96
CA GLY A 571 21.46 -4.37 6.20
C GLY A 571 22.49 -4.22 7.33
N VAL A 572 23.29 -5.26 7.61
CA VAL A 572 24.29 -5.29 8.69
C VAL A 572 25.66 -5.71 8.15
N SER A 573 26.76 -5.17 8.69
CA SER A 573 28.11 -5.58 8.28
C SER A 573 28.38 -7.07 8.59
N GLY A 574 29.23 -7.73 7.79
CA GLY A 574 29.51 -9.17 7.92
C GLY A 574 30.00 -9.60 9.32
N GLU A 575 30.66 -8.72 10.07
CA GLU A 575 31.11 -8.97 11.44
C GLU A 575 29.96 -9.04 12.47
N ALA A 576 28.84 -8.35 12.22
CA ALA A 576 27.69 -8.40 13.11
C ALA A 576 26.90 -9.71 12.99
N VAL A 577 26.91 -10.34 11.81
CA VAL A 577 26.32 -11.66 11.57
C VAL A 577 27.06 -12.75 12.38
N LEU A 578 28.38 -12.61 12.54
CA LEU A 578 29.20 -13.48 13.39
C LEU A 578 28.84 -13.32 14.89
N ARG A 579 28.46 -12.13 15.35
CA ARG A 579 27.96 -11.91 16.72
C ARG A 579 26.59 -12.54 16.98
N LEU A 580 25.68 -12.48 16.00
CA LEU A 580 24.35 -13.10 16.11
C LEU A 580 24.40 -14.65 16.11
N THR A 581 25.30 -15.23 15.32
CA THR A 581 25.51 -16.69 15.26
C THR A 581 26.27 -17.23 16.48
N SER A 582 27.22 -16.48 17.03
CA SER A 582 27.92 -16.86 18.27
C SER A 582 27.03 -16.76 19.52
N ALA A 583 26.12 -15.78 19.60
CA ALA A 583 25.17 -15.64 20.71
C ALA A 583 24.12 -16.77 20.78
N THR A 584 23.77 -17.38 19.64
CA THR A 584 22.85 -18.55 19.58
C THR A 584 23.56 -19.88 19.87
N LEU A 585 24.87 -19.95 19.67
CA LEU A 585 25.69 -21.11 20.03
C LEU A 585 26.06 -21.13 21.53
N SER A 586 26.24 -19.95 22.16
CA SER A 586 26.50 -19.86 23.61
C SER A 586 25.29 -20.26 24.46
N THR A 587 24.06 -19.99 24.00
CA THR A 587 22.82 -20.41 24.70
C THR A 587 22.57 -21.93 24.63
N ARG A 588 23.19 -22.65 23.69
CA ARG A 588 23.10 -24.13 23.61
C ARG A 588 24.18 -24.86 24.41
N ARG A 589 25.28 -24.19 24.77
CA ARG A 589 26.35 -24.80 25.59
C ARG A 589 26.11 -24.70 27.10
N SER A 590 25.20 -23.84 27.56
CA SER A 590 24.89 -23.70 28.99
C SER A 590 23.86 -24.70 29.54
N VAL A 591 23.48 -25.75 28.78
CA VAL A 591 22.49 -26.76 29.22
C VAL A 591 23.11 -28.17 29.35
N THR A 592 24.41 -28.34 29.10
CA THR A 592 25.09 -29.62 29.26
C THR A 592 26.50 -29.42 29.81
N GLU A 593 26.61 -29.14 31.11
CA GLU A 593 27.78 -29.46 31.95
C GLU A 593 27.51 -29.01 33.40
N GLU A 594 26.70 -29.79 34.12
CA GLU A 594 26.80 -29.90 35.58
C GLU A 594 27.06 -31.37 35.89
N GLN A 595 28.29 -31.69 36.30
CA GLN A 595 28.64 -32.56 37.44
C GLN A 595 30.12 -32.95 37.41
N GLY A 596 30.86 -32.50 38.43
CA GLY A 596 31.91 -33.32 39.06
C GLY A 596 33.35 -32.76 39.10
N GLY A 597 33.76 -32.32 40.29
CA GLY A 597 35.06 -32.69 40.88
C GLY A 597 36.16 -31.62 40.98
N GLU A 598 36.46 -31.23 42.23
CA GLU A 598 37.53 -30.31 42.67
C GLU A 598 38.97 -30.82 42.40
N GLY A 599 39.92 -29.88 42.23
CA GLY A 599 41.37 -30.16 42.31
C GLY A 599 42.31 -29.03 41.85
N VAL A 600 42.71 -28.16 42.79
CA VAL A 600 43.95 -27.35 42.97
C VAL A 600 44.91 -27.06 41.78
N LEU A 601 45.29 -25.75 41.64
CA LEU A 601 46.27 -25.03 40.78
C LEU A 601 47.77 -25.50 40.88
N PRO A 602 48.80 -24.98 40.13
CA PRO A 602 48.87 -23.79 39.24
C PRO A 602 49.72 -23.86 37.91
N SER A 603 49.57 -22.79 37.09
CA SER A 603 50.55 -22.06 36.22
C SER A 603 51.24 -22.66 34.99
N GLU A 604 51.23 -21.84 33.91
CA GLU A 604 52.25 -21.59 32.85
C GLU A 604 51.94 -21.92 31.37
N ALA A 605 52.28 -20.92 30.54
CA ALA A 605 52.80 -20.94 29.17
C ALA A 605 51.88 -21.16 27.93
N GLN A 606 51.76 -20.08 27.16
CA GLN A 606 51.92 -19.96 25.69
C GLN A 606 51.69 -21.19 24.80
N GLY A 607 50.81 -21.05 23.82
CA GLY A 607 50.76 -21.96 22.68
C GLY A 607 49.59 -21.71 21.73
N SER A 608 49.77 -20.77 20.80
CA SER A 608 48.97 -20.63 19.60
C SER A 608 48.85 -21.96 18.85
N ARG A 609 47.62 -22.46 18.65
CA ARG A 609 47.33 -23.50 17.65
C ARG A 609 46.22 -23.04 16.71
N VAL A 610 46.68 -22.59 15.55
CA VAL A 610 45.91 -22.43 14.31
C VAL A 610 45.33 -23.80 13.95
N PHE A 611 44.01 -23.94 13.87
CA PHE A 611 43.38 -25.07 13.18
C PHE A 611 42.99 -24.63 11.77
N ASP A 612 43.81 -25.08 10.84
CA ASP A 612 43.66 -25.06 9.41
C ASP A 612 42.47 -25.96 9.02
N THR A 613 41.41 -25.40 8.44
CA THR A 613 40.33 -26.19 7.83
C THR A 613 40.22 -25.84 6.35
N GLN A 614 41.06 -26.50 5.55
CA GLN A 614 40.83 -26.59 4.11
C GLN A 614 39.47 -27.23 3.81
N PRO A 615 38.76 -26.78 2.75
CA PRO A 615 37.45 -27.30 2.40
C PRO A 615 37.56 -28.74 1.86
N ARG A 616 36.91 -29.68 2.55
CA ARG A 616 36.72 -31.05 2.04
C ARG A 616 35.74 -31.01 0.87
N VAL A 617 36.26 -31.23 -0.34
CA VAL A 617 35.49 -31.55 -1.54
C VAL A 617 34.89 -32.94 -1.36
N PHE A 618 33.56 -33.05 -1.36
CA PHE A 618 32.89 -34.35 -1.48
C PHE A 618 32.87 -34.74 -2.96
N ASP A 619 33.77 -35.66 -3.31
CA ASP A 619 33.75 -36.38 -4.58
C ASP A 619 32.80 -37.58 -4.42
N THR A 620 31.69 -37.60 -5.15
CA THR A 620 30.77 -38.75 -5.19
C THR A 620 30.65 -39.27 -6.63
N ARG A 621 31.59 -40.14 -7.01
CA ARG A 621 31.37 -41.26 -7.94
C ARG A 621 31.30 -42.49 -7.02
N SER A 622 30.22 -43.27 -6.88
CA SER A 622 29.43 -44.14 -7.78
C SER A 622 28.80 -45.22 -6.82
N PRO A 623 27.80 -46.09 -7.13
CA PRO A 623 27.61 -46.85 -8.36
C PRO A 623 26.17 -46.89 -8.93
N VAL A 624 26.10 -47.28 -10.19
CA VAL A 624 24.89 -47.68 -10.91
C VAL A 624 24.35 -48.97 -10.28
N SER A 625 23.09 -48.96 -9.87
CA SER A 625 22.33 -50.17 -9.58
C SER A 625 20.99 -50.09 -10.30
N ASP A 626 20.86 -50.95 -11.30
CA ASP A 626 19.66 -51.20 -12.09
C ASP A 626 18.47 -51.61 -11.21
N THR A 627 17.42 -50.81 -11.22
CA THR A 627 16.05 -51.30 -11.09
C THR A 627 15.25 -50.72 -12.23
N GLN A 628 14.85 -51.59 -13.16
CA GLN A 628 14.15 -51.25 -14.40
C GLN A 628 12.92 -50.35 -14.16
N PRO A 629 12.70 -49.33 -15.00
CA PRO A 629 11.44 -48.60 -15.06
C PRO A 629 10.39 -49.43 -15.80
N ARG A 630 9.14 -49.45 -15.30
CA ARG A 630 7.99 -49.89 -16.09
C ARG A 630 7.71 -48.83 -17.17
N VAL A 631 8.06 -49.18 -18.39
CA VAL A 631 7.75 -48.47 -19.63
C VAL A 631 6.27 -48.66 -19.97
N PHE A 632 5.58 -47.56 -20.28
CA PHE A 632 4.61 -47.54 -21.37
C PHE A 632 5.03 -46.41 -22.33
N ASP A 633 5.51 -46.83 -23.49
CA ASP A 633 5.76 -46.04 -24.70
C ASP A 633 4.44 -45.40 -25.17
N THR A 634 4.45 -44.19 -25.75
CA THR A 634 4.77 -44.06 -27.18
C THR A 634 5.09 -42.61 -27.61
N HIS A 635 6.27 -42.48 -28.21
CA HIS A 635 6.73 -41.56 -29.27
C HIS A 635 6.93 -40.05 -29.01
N ALA A 636 8.19 -39.63 -29.18
CA ALA A 636 8.66 -38.26 -29.40
C ALA A 636 9.01 -38.05 -30.92
N PRO A 637 9.67 -36.95 -31.35
CA PRO A 637 9.08 -35.75 -31.95
C PRO A 637 9.53 -35.51 -33.41
N VAL A 638 8.85 -34.61 -34.15
CA VAL A 638 9.41 -33.99 -35.37
C VAL A 638 9.14 -32.49 -35.33
N SER A 639 10.22 -31.72 -35.28
CA SER A 639 10.28 -30.29 -35.57
C SER A 639 10.47 -30.09 -37.08
N ASP A 640 9.68 -29.23 -37.72
CA ASP A 640 10.26 -28.15 -38.54
C ASP A 640 9.27 -27.07 -39.04
N THR A 641 9.75 -25.83 -38.90
CA THR A 641 9.60 -24.61 -39.72
C THR A 641 8.25 -24.09 -40.25
N GLN A 642 7.92 -22.90 -39.74
CA GLN A 642 7.35 -21.69 -40.40
C GLN A 642 5.85 -21.60 -40.79
N PRO A 643 5.27 -20.38 -40.72
CA PRO A 643 3.83 -20.16 -40.58
C PRO A 643 3.12 -19.93 -41.92
N ARG A 644 1.88 -20.45 -42.05
CA ARG A 644 0.96 -20.07 -43.14
C ARG A 644 -0.32 -19.46 -42.57
N VAL A 645 -0.61 -18.28 -43.10
CA VAL A 645 -1.85 -17.50 -43.01
C VAL A 645 -2.97 -18.26 -43.71
N PHE A 646 -4.18 -18.31 -43.13
CA PHE A 646 -5.41 -18.55 -43.90
C PHE A 646 -6.57 -17.68 -43.42
N ASP A 647 -7.11 -16.94 -44.39
CA ASP A 647 -8.39 -16.26 -44.43
C ASP A 647 -9.56 -17.18 -44.05
N THR A 648 -10.45 -16.72 -43.19
CA THR A 648 -11.77 -17.32 -42.99
C THR A 648 -12.82 -16.54 -43.78
N ARG A 649 -13.12 -17.00 -45.00
CA ARG A 649 -14.41 -16.71 -45.67
C ARG A 649 -15.34 -17.91 -45.46
N SER A 650 -16.51 -17.63 -44.91
CA SER A 650 -17.64 -18.53 -44.66
C SER A 650 -18.27 -19.06 -45.95
N PRO A 651 -18.71 -20.34 -46.03
CA PRO A 651 -19.60 -20.80 -47.07
C PRO A 651 -21.07 -20.63 -46.66
N VAL A 652 -21.82 -20.01 -47.56
CA VAL A 652 -23.29 -19.92 -47.60
C VAL A 652 -23.86 -21.26 -48.05
N SER A 653 -24.91 -21.75 -47.40
CA SER A 653 -25.73 -22.85 -47.89
C SER A 653 -27.10 -22.30 -48.29
N ASP A 654 -27.33 -22.23 -49.61
CA ASP A 654 -28.61 -21.92 -50.22
C ASP A 654 -29.56 -23.14 -50.19
N THR A 655 -30.80 -22.91 -49.75
CA THR A 655 -31.96 -23.67 -50.21
C THR A 655 -33.15 -22.71 -50.36
N GLN A 656 -33.52 -22.46 -51.62
CA GLN A 656 -34.82 -21.96 -52.09
C GLN A 656 -35.81 -23.14 -52.23
N PRO A 657 -37.15 -22.94 -52.28
CA PRO A 657 -37.91 -21.91 -53.00
C PRO A 657 -38.40 -20.73 -52.17
#